data_AF-A0A2H9Q2Z7-F1
#
_entry.id   AF-A0A2H9Q2Z7-F1
#
_cell.length_a   1.000
_cell.length_b   1.000
_cell.length_c   1.000
_cell.angle_alpha   90.00
_cell.angle_beta   90.00
_cell.angle_gamma   90.00
#
_symmetry.space_group_name_H-M   'P 1'
#
loop_
_entity.id
_entity.type
_entity.pdbx_description
1 polymer ?
#
loop_
_entity_poly.entity_id
_entity_poly.type
_entity_poly.pdbx_seq_one_letter_code
_entity_poly.pdbx_strand_id
1 'polypeptide(L)'
;MKKKRLISEEKLRGNFYSFQKKTARLEELRRELQSLQSKGVTRGFEKEVGLISSRLKDTTSIPELEGEMRSLRQKIKNKHEIKRKSPIKLIEKKVSNIGSEVEGTTKQLKSEMEGTTKQLKSEIKNLKLKIDESLEKSGHIDSEVGLKVDESFQNFIKEIKLDLSEKVKNKEKELNESLKRDLAVRRVDLDVKYRNMQEDLEKNYQKKMQDVDLLKKELKNRYQQKLKDELDTEVKARASGELRKRFEEERARLDLEYVSRMKKKYNDEFLKQRVILDRVYKEKIAEGLKKLNADYDIKKKALEDERRKNTSKLKSIDYEKERQEQIFRSKLEKLSKERMENKAKMLLEHEGLKKKLTAEAHQKIAKEIDAYKGKLDSELKDALVVRMNAFVNGQKKKQEIDIEKRTYKIRQALQHEKKINDMLRHNLSEKTSSAEKLKELNDKLKKDLVAGGREFDARYDDMEKKLKANYEKKLQEIGFLKKELNKKYLKKLKNELDKEVNARFSEELKNKFEEERKKLDFSYISRMKKKYSDEMQKKKDMLEEKYKKKVDSELKKLDSDYRIKRKIIEDEHKKNIERSKDIEEDKRRHMQSFSQKLSELNKKREMARASIISEQQLIKKRLEEEAHQKMSNELKIHKKRVESELRNELSMKMNAFINEQKKKQESDIGQRTDKIRQALQHEHKINDILRKNLSEETYNIEKLKELNRKTVSDVSDIKHKESLKRAKEHKKLIAQHKKDIDYLTSQLKKDFYSKFGQELQKHISLEKEQLDKEFTLKLAESKEKLKDLSGREVREFKSKLRSEYDDKFRKNIELKKEKLQNEMRKQFFRESNEKILLERQKLDDKLRALEKKYKMREDDLRKREKHFVKVHKAKALFITSEKKSLMERMNLFKRSEGEKMDAFRKEEQKKLKQKELRLAEEAHREMLKELRLREVALKERLQRHFDKKVKEYKEQEEREITSKKAQLAEELRQRAKALVG
;
A
#
# COMPACT_ATOMS: atom_id res chain seq x y z
N MET A 1 -28.06 -8.50 66.29
CA MET A 1 -27.52 -7.51 65.32
C MET A 1 -26.04 -7.81 65.06
N LYS A 2 -25.67 -8.37 63.90
CA LYS A 2 -24.27 -8.70 63.56
C LYS A 2 -23.55 -7.46 63.01
N LYS A 3 -22.51 -6.98 63.70
CA LYS A 3 -21.63 -5.86 63.30
C LYS A 3 -21.13 -6.08 61.85
N LYS A 4 -21.60 -5.27 60.90
CA LYS A 4 -21.03 -5.17 59.54
C LYS A 4 -19.59 -4.68 59.68
N ARG A 5 -18.62 -5.59 59.59
CA ARG A 5 -17.19 -5.26 59.53
C ARG A 5 -16.96 -4.37 58.29
N LEU A 6 -16.51 -3.14 58.51
CA LEU A 6 -16.11 -2.22 57.45
C LEU A 6 -15.01 -2.88 56.60
N ILE A 7 -15.30 -3.12 55.32
CA ILE A 7 -14.33 -3.62 54.35
C ILE A 7 -13.32 -2.51 54.13
N SER A 8 -12.03 -2.77 54.34
CA SER A 8 -10.97 -1.78 54.14
C SER A 8 -10.97 -1.26 52.70
N GLU A 9 -10.62 0.01 52.52
CA GLU A 9 -10.61 0.67 51.22
C GLU A 9 -9.76 -0.08 50.18
N GLU A 10 -8.67 -0.70 50.61
CA GLU A 10 -7.83 -1.56 49.77
C GLU A 10 -8.58 -2.78 49.22
N LYS A 11 -9.42 -3.44 50.04
CA LYS A 11 -10.25 -4.57 49.59
C LYS A 11 -11.33 -4.11 48.62
N LEU A 12 -11.89 -2.92 48.82
CA LEU A 12 -12.84 -2.31 47.87
C LEU A 12 -12.16 -2.00 46.52
N ARG A 13 -10.96 -1.40 46.53
CA ARG A 13 -10.17 -1.16 45.31
C ARG A 13 -9.80 -2.47 44.62
N GLY A 14 -9.35 -3.48 45.38
CA GLY A 14 -9.06 -4.80 44.85
C GLY A 14 -10.27 -5.46 44.19
N ASN A 15 -11.44 -5.40 44.83
CA ASN A 15 -12.69 -5.89 44.28
C ASN A 15 -13.09 -5.14 43.02
N PHE A 16 -12.95 -3.81 42.99
CA PHE A 16 -13.24 -2.98 41.83
C PHE A 16 -12.36 -3.34 40.63
N TYR A 17 -11.03 -3.46 40.82
CA TYR A 17 -10.13 -3.88 39.74
C TYR A 17 -10.37 -5.32 39.29
N SER A 18 -10.71 -6.22 40.22
CA SER A 18 -11.08 -7.60 39.88
C SER A 18 -12.35 -7.63 39.02
N PHE A 19 -13.33 -6.80 39.34
CA PHE A 19 -14.56 -6.66 38.58
C PHE A 19 -14.29 -6.05 37.20
N GLN A 20 -13.49 -4.98 37.13
CA GLN A 20 -13.09 -4.34 35.87
C GLN A 20 -12.37 -5.32 34.92
N LYS A 21 -11.49 -6.18 35.47
CA LYS A 21 -10.83 -7.24 34.69
C LYS A 21 -11.84 -8.28 34.19
N LYS A 22 -12.79 -8.69 35.03
CA LYS A 22 -13.87 -9.62 34.64
C LYS A 22 -14.78 -9.04 33.56
N THR A 23 -15.16 -7.77 33.65
CA THR A 23 -15.97 -7.10 32.62
C THR A 23 -15.22 -6.95 31.30
N ALA A 24 -13.93 -6.58 31.35
CA ALA A 24 -13.10 -6.50 30.15
C ALA A 24 -12.98 -7.88 29.47
N ARG A 25 -12.80 -8.95 30.26
CA ARG A 25 -12.71 -10.32 29.74
C ARG A 25 -14.01 -10.82 29.11
N LEU A 26 -15.17 -10.51 29.70
CA LEU A 26 -16.46 -10.78 29.07
C LEU A 26 -16.63 -10.07 27.74
N GLU A 27 -16.16 -8.82 27.65
CA GLU A 27 -16.26 -8.06 26.41
C GLU A 27 -15.37 -8.63 25.30
N GLU A 28 -14.19 -9.14 25.65
CA GLU A 28 -13.35 -9.91 24.72
C GLU A 28 -14.06 -11.15 24.20
N LEU A 29 -14.62 -11.99 25.09
CA LEU A 29 -15.36 -13.20 24.71
C LEU A 29 -16.57 -12.87 23.82
N ARG A 30 -17.26 -11.76 24.08
CA ARG A 30 -18.36 -11.27 23.24
C ARG A 30 -17.89 -10.91 21.83
N ARG A 31 -16.77 -10.18 21.71
CA ARG A 31 -16.18 -9.81 20.41
C ARG A 31 -15.71 -11.04 19.64
N GLU A 32 -15.15 -12.03 20.32
CA GLU A 32 -14.74 -13.29 19.72
C GLU A 32 -15.93 -14.09 19.17
N LEU A 33 -17.01 -14.24 19.96
CA LEU A 33 -18.22 -14.92 19.53
C LEU A 33 -18.85 -14.23 18.30
N GLN A 34 -18.93 -12.90 18.32
CA GLN A 34 -19.45 -12.11 17.21
C GLN A 34 -18.55 -12.20 15.96
N SER A 35 -17.23 -12.31 16.13
CA SER A 35 -16.28 -12.55 15.05
C SER A 35 -16.49 -13.91 14.38
N LEU A 36 -16.79 -14.96 15.16
CA LEU A 36 -17.12 -16.27 14.62
C LEU A 36 -18.47 -16.29 13.88
N GLN A 37 -19.49 -15.63 14.44
CA GLN A 37 -20.79 -15.48 13.79
C GLN A 37 -20.71 -14.71 12.46
N SER A 38 -20.02 -13.56 12.47
CA SER A 38 -19.87 -12.72 11.25
C SER A 38 -19.07 -13.39 10.13
N LYS A 39 -18.19 -14.34 10.46
CA LYS A 39 -17.48 -15.17 9.48
C LYS A 39 -18.33 -16.31 8.91
N GLY A 40 -19.55 -16.53 9.43
CA GLY A 40 -20.44 -17.61 8.98
C GLY A 40 -20.00 -19.03 9.37
N VAL A 41 -18.90 -19.17 10.14
CA VAL A 41 -18.36 -20.47 10.58
C VAL A 41 -19.18 -21.12 11.70
N THR A 42 -20.13 -20.39 12.29
CA THR A 42 -21.04 -20.90 13.32
C THR A 42 -22.29 -21.57 12.76
N ARG A 43 -22.44 -21.71 11.42
CA ARG A 43 -23.62 -22.32 10.80
C ARG A 43 -23.69 -23.82 11.15
N GLY A 44 -24.74 -24.21 11.89
CA GLY A 44 -24.92 -25.53 12.49
C GLY A 44 -24.37 -25.69 13.92
N PHE A 45 -24.06 -24.60 14.62
CA PHE A 45 -23.69 -24.54 16.04
C PHE A 45 -24.48 -23.45 16.79
N GLU A 46 -25.69 -23.14 16.32
CA GLU A 46 -26.51 -22.02 16.82
C GLU A 46 -26.90 -22.21 18.29
N LYS A 47 -27.10 -23.46 18.73
CA LYS A 47 -27.44 -23.79 20.12
C LYS A 47 -26.31 -23.44 21.08
N GLU A 48 -25.07 -23.83 20.76
CA GLU A 48 -23.90 -23.51 21.57
C GLU A 48 -23.61 -22.00 21.58
N VAL A 49 -23.78 -21.34 20.44
CA VAL A 49 -23.64 -19.88 20.34
C VAL A 49 -24.71 -19.16 21.18
N GLY A 50 -25.94 -19.66 21.19
CA GLY A 50 -27.03 -19.15 22.03
C GLY A 50 -26.74 -19.29 23.52
N LEU A 51 -26.24 -20.46 23.96
CA LEU A 51 -25.84 -20.72 25.35
C LEU A 51 -24.75 -19.74 25.81
N ILE A 52 -23.66 -19.61 25.03
CA ILE A 52 -22.57 -18.67 25.32
C ILE A 52 -23.10 -17.23 25.34
N SER A 53 -23.95 -16.86 24.38
CA SER A 53 -24.52 -15.51 24.31
C SER A 53 -25.40 -15.16 25.52
N SER A 54 -26.13 -16.14 26.07
CA SER A 54 -26.99 -15.93 27.24
C SER A 54 -26.18 -15.70 28.52
N ARG A 55 -25.04 -16.40 28.67
CA ARG A 55 -24.16 -16.33 29.85
C ARG A 55 -23.18 -15.16 29.82
N LEU A 56 -22.98 -14.49 28.68
CA LEU A 56 -22.09 -13.33 28.53
C LEU A 56 -22.48 -12.10 29.38
N LYS A 57 -23.61 -12.12 30.09
CA LYS A 57 -24.01 -11.07 31.04
C LYS A 57 -23.48 -11.30 32.46
N ASP A 58 -23.02 -12.50 32.80
CA ASP A 58 -22.61 -12.88 34.15
C ASP A 58 -21.08 -12.92 34.29
N THR A 59 -20.54 -12.10 35.21
CA THR A 59 -19.09 -12.04 35.50
C THR A 59 -18.56 -13.25 36.26
N THR A 60 -19.44 -14.05 36.87
CA THR A 60 -19.06 -15.27 37.59
C THR A 60 -18.86 -16.45 36.65
N SER A 61 -19.56 -16.48 35.51
CA SER A 61 -19.51 -17.57 34.52
C SER A 61 -18.33 -17.51 33.54
N ILE A 62 -17.35 -16.61 33.73
CA ILE A 62 -16.21 -16.44 32.82
C ILE A 62 -15.43 -17.76 32.58
N PRO A 63 -15.09 -18.56 33.62
CA PRO A 63 -14.35 -19.82 33.40
C PRO A 63 -15.14 -20.82 32.54
N GLU A 64 -16.46 -20.90 32.74
CA GLU A 64 -17.34 -21.76 31.96
C GLU A 64 -17.44 -21.27 30.51
N LEU A 65 -17.64 -19.97 30.31
CA LEU A 65 -17.68 -19.34 28.98
C LEU A 65 -16.40 -19.57 28.18
N GLU A 66 -15.23 -19.54 28.83
CA GLU A 66 -13.95 -19.86 28.18
C GLU A 66 -13.85 -21.35 27.80
N GLY A 67 -14.43 -22.25 28.59
CA GLY A 67 -14.52 -23.68 28.29
C GLY A 67 -15.46 -23.96 27.12
N GLU A 68 -16.64 -23.34 27.13
CA GLU A 68 -17.62 -23.43 26.05
C GLU A 68 -17.07 -22.83 24.75
N MET A 69 -16.37 -21.68 24.82
CA MET A 69 -15.73 -21.10 23.65
C MET A 69 -14.61 -21.98 23.07
N ARG A 70 -13.79 -22.60 23.91
CA ARG A 70 -12.78 -23.56 23.44
C ARG A 70 -13.43 -24.77 22.77
N SER A 71 -14.50 -25.30 23.36
CA SER A 71 -15.25 -26.43 22.81
C SER A 71 -15.90 -26.08 21.47
N LEU A 72 -16.49 -24.89 21.35
CA LEU A 72 -17.06 -24.39 20.10
C LEU A 72 -15.99 -24.24 19.01
N ARG A 73 -14.81 -23.68 19.33
CA ARG A 73 -13.69 -23.59 18.37
C ARG A 73 -13.24 -24.97 17.88
N GLN A 74 -13.13 -25.94 18.80
CA GLN A 74 -12.72 -27.30 18.46
C GLN A 74 -13.75 -28.01 17.58
N LYS A 75 -15.05 -27.86 17.88
CA LYS A 75 -16.15 -28.39 17.06
C LYS A 75 -16.16 -27.77 15.65
N ILE A 76 -16.00 -26.45 15.55
CA ILE A 76 -15.89 -25.75 14.25
C ILE A 76 -14.69 -26.27 13.46
N LYS A 77 -13.53 -26.42 14.12
CA LYS A 77 -12.31 -26.95 13.49
C LYS A 77 -12.52 -28.38 12.97
N ASN A 78 -13.10 -29.26 13.78
CA ASN A 78 -13.35 -30.66 13.40
C ASN A 78 -14.38 -30.79 12.26
N LYS A 79 -15.38 -29.89 12.18
CA LYS A 79 -16.37 -29.86 11.09
C LYS A 79 -15.75 -29.39 9.76
N HIS A 80 -14.82 -28.43 9.81
CA HIS A 80 -14.13 -27.93 8.63
C HIS A 80 -12.90 -28.76 8.22
N GLU A 81 -12.31 -29.50 9.14
CA GLU A 81 -11.45 -30.64 8.84
C GLU A 81 -12.30 -31.82 8.33
N ILE A 82 -13.01 -31.61 7.21
CA ILE A 82 -13.45 -32.72 6.38
C ILE A 82 -12.18 -33.52 6.11
N LYS A 83 -12.10 -34.73 6.67
CA LYS A 83 -11.03 -35.69 6.40
C LYS A 83 -11.00 -35.90 4.90
N ARG A 84 -10.25 -35.07 4.17
CA ARG A 84 -9.93 -35.29 2.77
C ARG A 84 -9.28 -36.66 2.75
N LYS A 85 -10.04 -37.68 2.31
CA LYS A 85 -9.50 -39.01 2.10
C LYS A 85 -8.26 -38.77 1.25
N SER A 86 -7.08 -39.09 1.78
CA SER A 86 -5.84 -38.81 1.07
C SER A 86 -5.97 -39.42 -0.32
N PRO A 87 -5.43 -38.78 -1.37
CA PRO A 87 -5.42 -39.36 -2.72
C PRO A 87 -4.93 -40.82 -2.72
N ILE A 88 -4.05 -41.15 -1.77
CA ILE A 88 -3.54 -42.49 -1.49
C ILE A 88 -4.68 -43.48 -1.17
N LYS A 89 -5.63 -43.17 -0.29
CA LYS A 89 -6.77 -44.08 0.01
C LYS A 89 -7.76 -44.24 -1.14
N LEU A 90 -7.85 -43.24 -2.02
CA LEU A 90 -8.65 -43.30 -3.24
C LEU A 90 -7.99 -44.18 -4.30
N ILE A 91 -6.66 -44.12 -4.40
CA ILE A 91 -5.86 -45.02 -5.25
C ILE A 91 -5.91 -46.44 -4.69
N GLU A 92 -5.78 -46.63 -3.38
CA GLU A 92 -5.85 -47.93 -2.70
C GLU A 92 -7.19 -48.63 -2.94
N LYS A 93 -8.31 -47.89 -2.88
CA LYS A 93 -9.64 -48.44 -3.20
C LYS A 93 -9.80 -48.77 -4.70
N LYS A 94 -9.22 -47.97 -5.60
CA LYS A 94 -9.21 -48.27 -7.04
C LYS A 94 -8.34 -49.48 -7.38
N VAL A 95 -7.18 -49.62 -6.74
CA VAL A 95 -6.28 -50.77 -6.88
C VAL A 95 -6.93 -52.03 -6.32
N SER A 96 -7.64 -51.94 -5.19
CA SER A 96 -8.43 -53.04 -4.63
C SER A 96 -9.54 -53.50 -5.58
N ASN A 97 -10.25 -52.58 -6.24
CA ASN A 97 -11.30 -52.92 -7.18
C ASN A 97 -10.75 -53.56 -8.47
N ILE A 98 -9.59 -53.09 -8.96
CA ILE A 98 -8.89 -53.73 -10.09
C ILE A 98 -8.42 -55.14 -9.69
N GLY A 99 -7.98 -55.31 -8.44
CA GLY A 99 -7.62 -56.62 -7.89
C GLY A 99 -8.79 -57.62 -7.93
N SER A 100 -10.00 -57.20 -7.55
CA SER A 100 -11.18 -58.07 -7.58
C SER A 100 -11.69 -58.38 -9.00
N GLU A 101 -11.52 -57.46 -9.96
CA GLU A 101 -11.84 -57.72 -11.38
C GLU A 101 -10.86 -58.72 -12.03
N VAL A 102 -9.57 -58.65 -11.69
CA VAL A 102 -8.56 -59.61 -12.15
C VAL A 102 -8.77 -61.00 -11.51
N GLU A 103 -9.23 -61.05 -10.26
CA GLU A 103 -9.62 -62.32 -9.61
C GLU A 103 -10.88 -62.94 -10.23
N GLY A 104 -11.84 -62.13 -10.68
CA GLY A 104 -13.04 -62.61 -11.38
C GLY A 104 -12.71 -63.25 -12.74
N THR A 105 -11.88 -62.58 -13.53
CA THR A 105 -11.46 -63.07 -14.86
C THR A 105 -10.57 -64.32 -14.79
N THR A 106 -9.70 -64.42 -13.77
CA THR A 106 -8.90 -65.63 -13.55
C THR A 106 -9.72 -66.82 -13.07
N LYS A 107 -10.81 -66.60 -12.32
CA LYS A 107 -11.76 -67.67 -11.96
C LYS A 107 -12.57 -68.18 -13.16
N GLN A 108 -13.01 -67.29 -14.06
CA GLN A 108 -13.70 -67.67 -15.30
C GLN A 108 -12.84 -68.54 -16.23
N LEU A 109 -11.58 -68.15 -16.44
CA LEU A 109 -10.63 -68.94 -17.25
C LEU A 109 -10.35 -70.32 -16.63
N LYS A 110 -10.33 -70.41 -15.30
CA LYS A 110 -10.14 -71.69 -14.60
C LYS A 110 -11.33 -72.64 -14.79
N SER A 111 -12.56 -72.11 -14.74
CA SER A 111 -13.77 -72.91 -14.98
C SER A 111 -13.89 -73.39 -16.43
N GLU A 112 -13.46 -72.59 -17.41
CA GLU A 112 -13.46 -73.00 -18.82
C GLU A 112 -12.43 -74.11 -19.10
N MET A 113 -11.24 -74.06 -18.49
CA MET A 113 -10.26 -75.14 -18.61
C MET A 113 -10.69 -76.42 -17.89
N GLU A 114 -11.40 -76.30 -16.76
CA GLU A 114 -11.98 -77.48 -16.08
C GLU A 114 -13.13 -78.12 -16.87
N GLY A 115 -13.90 -77.34 -17.64
CA GLY A 115 -14.94 -77.86 -18.54
C GLY A 115 -14.36 -78.71 -19.66
N THR A 116 -13.33 -78.20 -20.35
CA THR A 116 -12.69 -78.89 -21.48
C THR A 116 -11.94 -80.16 -21.06
N THR A 117 -11.30 -80.14 -19.87
CA THR A 117 -10.64 -81.33 -19.32
C THR A 117 -11.62 -82.43 -18.88
N LYS A 118 -12.85 -82.07 -18.46
CA LYS A 118 -13.91 -83.06 -18.18
C LYS A 118 -14.44 -83.71 -19.45
N GLN A 119 -14.64 -82.95 -20.52
CA GLN A 119 -15.09 -83.48 -21.82
C GLN A 119 -14.08 -84.47 -22.43
N LEU A 120 -12.79 -84.14 -22.41
CA LEU A 120 -11.73 -85.06 -22.86
C LEU A 120 -11.66 -86.34 -22.04
N LYS A 121 -11.88 -86.26 -20.71
CA LYS A 121 -11.93 -87.45 -19.86
C LYS A 121 -13.12 -88.36 -20.19
N SER A 122 -14.29 -87.80 -20.50
CA SER A 122 -15.45 -88.60 -20.94
C SER A 122 -15.22 -89.25 -22.31
N GLU A 123 -14.57 -88.56 -23.25
CA GLU A 123 -14.25 -89.13 -24.56
C GLU A 123 -13.24 -90.28 -24.46
N ILE A 124 -12.19 -90.12 -23.65
CA ILE A 124 -11.21 -91.19 -23.40
C ILE A 124 -11.88 -92.40 -22.73
N LYS A 125 -12.82 -92.17 -21.81
CA LYS A 125 -13.57 -93.24 -21.14
C LYS A 125 -14.48 -93.99 -22.13
N ASN A 126 -15.15 -93.27 -23.03
CA ASN A 126 -15.98 -93.87 -24.07
C ASN A 126 -15.17 -94.64 -25.12
N LEU A 127 -13.95 -94.19 -25.44
CA LEU A 127 -13.04 -94.93 -26.32
C LEU A 127 -12.53 -96.22 -25.67
N LYS A 128 -12.24 -96.21 -24.36
CA LYS A 128 -11.89 -97.44 -23.63
C LYS A 128 -13.03 -98.45 -23.64
N LEU A 129 -14.26 -98.03 -23.35
CA LEU A 129 -15.43 -98.91 -23.39
C LEU A 129 -15.63 -99.54 -24.78
N LYS A 130 -15.44 -98.80 -25.87
CA LYS A 130 -15.53 -99.34 -27.23
C LYS A 130 -14.41 -100.34 -27.56
N ILE A 131 -13.22 -100.16 -27.00
CA ILE A 131 -12.10 -101.11 -27.17
C ILE A 131 -12.37 -102.39 -26.37
N ASP A 132 -12.83 -102.26 -25.13
CA ASP A 132 -13.15 -103.39 -24.26
C ASP A 132 -14.34 -104.21 -24.81
N GLU A 133 -15.40 -103.55 -25.31
CA GLU A 133 -16.52 -104.20 -26.02
C GLU A 133 -16.10 -104.91 -27.32
N SER A 134 -15.02 -104.46 -27.97
CA SER A 134 -14.47 -105.11 -29.16
C SER A 134 -13.58 -106.32 -28.84
N LEU A 135 -13.01 -106.36 -27.63
CA LEU A 135 -12.18 -107.47 -27.15
C LEU A 135 -13.03 -108.60 -26.53
N GLU A 136 -14.18 -108.30 -25.94
CA GLU A 136 -15.10 -109.31 -25.38
C GLU A 136 -15.83 -110.14 -26.46
N LYS A 137 -15.81 -109.72 -27.74
CA LYS A 137 -16.45 -110.44 -28.86
C LYS A 137 -15.53 -111.40 -29.63
N SER A 138 -14.23 -111.48 -29.31
CA SER A 138 -13.34 -112.48 -29.90
C SER A 138 -13.25 -113.71 -28.99
N GLY A 139 -14.22 -114.61 -29.15
CA GLY A 139 -14.21 -115.93 -28.52
C GLY A 139 -13.01 -116.77 -28.96
N HIS A 140 -12.47 -117.51 -27.99
CA HIS A 140 -11.57 -118.67 -28.07
C HIS A 140 -10.88 -118.91 -29.43
N ILE A 141 -9.60 -118.51 -29.54
CA ILE A 141 -8.74 -118.85 -30.67
C ILE A 141 -7.78 -119.96 -30.22
N ASP A 142 -7.97 -121.13 -30.81
CA ASP A 142 -7.10 -122.31 -30.69
C ASP A 142 -5.65 -121.99 -31.09
N SER A 143 -4.72 -122.54 -30.31
CA SER A 143 -3.27 -122.25 -30.34
C SER A 143 -2.50 -122.68 -31.60
N GLU A 144 -3.18 -123.16 -32.66
CA GLU A 144 -2.54 -123.60 -33.91
C GLU A 144 -2.79 -122.70 -35.14
N VAL A 145 -3.56 -121.62 -35.01
CA VAL A 145 -3.81 -120.67 -36.13
C VAL A 145 -2.98 -119.37 -36.01
N GLY A 146 -1.96 -119.37 -35.15
CA GLY A 146 -1.12 -118.20 -34.84
C GLY A 146 -0.15 -117.73 -35.94
N LEU A 147 -0.08 -118.43 -37.10
CA LEU A 147 0.89 -118.12 -38.16
C LEU A 147 0.29 -117.63 -39.49
N LYS A 148 -1.05 -117.66 -39.66
CA LYS A 148 -1.71 -117.13 -40.88
C LYS A 148 -2.63 -115.93 -40.66
N VAL A 149 -2.89 -115.55 -39.41
CA VAL A 149 -3.72 -114.37 -39.09
C VAL A 149 -2.91 -113.06 -39.07
N ASP A 150 -1.57 -113.15 -39.09
CA ASP A 150 -0.70 -111.99 -38.85
C ASP A 150 -0.72 -110.97 -40.00
N GLU A 151 -0.81 -111.37 -41.28
CA GLU A 151 -0.81 -110.38 -42.38
C GLU A 151 -2.12 -109.60 -42.49
N SER A 152 -3.27 -110.28 -42.35
CA SER A 152 -4.58 -109.61 -42.44
C SER A 152 -4.81 -108.65 -41.26
N PHE A 153 -4.40 -109.05 -40.05
CA PHE A 153 -4.51 -108.22 -38.87
C PHE A 153 -3.49 -107.08 -38.86
N GLN A 154 -2.24 -107.31 -39.33
CA GLN A 154 -1.27 -106.24 -39.53
C GLN A 154 -1.73 -105.23 -40.58
N ASN A 155 -2.39 -105.66 -41.65
CA ASN A 155 -2.96 -104.78 -42.66
C ASN A 155 -4.14 -103.96 -42.11
N PHE A 156 -5.02 -104.57 -41.31
CA PHE A 156 -6.08 -103.87 -40.59
C PHE A 156 -5.53 -102.84 -39.59
N ILE A 157 -4.50 -103.20 -38.81
CA ILE A 157 -3.80 -102.29 -37.90
C ILE A 157 -3.12 -101.16 -38.69
N LYS A 158 -2.54 -101.44 -39.87
CA LYS A 158 -1.95 -100.42 -40.75
C LYS A 158 -3.00 -99.48 -41.31
N GLU A 159 -4.15 -99.98 -41.76
CA GLU A 159 -5.27 -99.16 -42.21
C GLU A 159 -5.81 -98.27 -41.09
N ILE A 160 -6.03 -98.80 -39.88
CA ILE A 160 -6.45 -98.00 -38.73
C ILE A 160 -5.41 -96.95 -38.37
N LYS A 161 -4.11 -97.29 -38.41
CA LYS A 161 -3.03 -96.32 -38.15
C LYS A 161 -2.96 -95.24 -39.23
N LEU A 162 -3.17 -95.58 -40.51
CA LEU A 162 -3.23 -94.63 -41.61
C LEU A 162 -4.43 -93.70 -41.44
N ASP A 163 -5.61 -94.26 -41.22
CA ASP A 163 -6.87 -93.51 -41.06
C ASP A 163 -6.84 -92.61 -39.82
N LEU A 164 -6.25 -93.06 -38.70
CA LEU A 164 -5.99 -92.22 -37.52
C LEU A 164 -4.94 -91.14 -37.80
N SER A 165 -3.85 -91.47 -38.49
CA SER A 165 -2.82 -90.49 -38.84
C SER A 165 -3.38 -89.41 -39.77
N GLU A 166 -4.26 -89.79 -40.70
CA GLU A 166 -4.91 -88.88 -41.62
C GLU A 166 -5.97 -88.01 -40.91
N LYS A 167 -6.78 -88.59 -40.01
CA LYS A 167 -7.68 -87.84 -39.12
C LYS A 167 -6.93 -86.86 -38.21
N VAL A 168 -5.78 -87.26 -37.66
CA VAL A 168 -4.93 -86.37 -36.85
C VAL A 168 -4.34 -85.26 -37.71
N LYS A 169 -3.81 -85.56 -38.90
CA LYS A 169 -3.32 -84.54 -39.82
C LYS A 169 -4.40 -83.56 -40.26
N ASN A 170 -5.61 -84.04 -40.53
CA ASN A 170 -6.74 -83.20 -40.92
C ASN A 170 -7.20 -82.33 -39.74
N LYS A 171 -7.29 -82.88 -38.52
CA LYS A 171 -7.55 -82.07 -37.31
C LYS A 171 -6.44 -81.06 -37.05
N GLU A 172 -5.16 -81.41 -37.20
CA GLU A 172 -4.05 -80.48 -37.04
C GLU A 172 -4.08 -79.36 -38.08
N LYS A 173 -4.45 -79.68 -39.33
CA LYS A 173 -4.69 -78.67 -40.38
C LYS A 173 -5.84 -77.75 -40.01
N GLU A 174 -6.99 -78.29 -39.59
CA GLU A 174 -8.14 -77.50 -39.14
C GLU A 174 -7.79 -76.61 -37.94
N LEU A 175 -7.03 -77.13 -36.97
CA LEU A 175 -6.61 -76.37 -35.79
C LEU A 175 -5.62 -75.26 -36.17
N ASN A 176 -4.67 -75.55 -37.07
CA ASN A 176 -3.76 -74.54 -37.60
C ASN A 176 -4.49 -73.48 -38.43
N GLU A 177 -5.49 -73.86 -39.23
CA GLU A 177 -6.31 -72.90 -39.96
C GLU A 177 -7.19 -72.06 -39.03
N SER A 178 -7.78 -72.68 -38.01
CA SER A 178 -8.53 -71.98 -36.96
C SER A 178 -7.63 -70.99 -36.24
N LEU A 179 -6.41 -71.39 -35.86
CA LEU A 179 -5.41 -70.51 -35.24
C LEU A 179 -4.99 -69.38 -36.18
N LYS A 180 -4.80 -69.64 -37.47
CA LYS A 180 -4.49 -68.61 -38.47
C LYS A 180 -5.64 -67.61 -38.59
N ARG A 181 -6.90 -68.07 -38.63
CA ARG A 181 -8.09 -67.21 -38.65
C ARG A 181 -8.18 -66.39 -37.36
N ASP A 182 -7.96 -66.99 -36.20
CA ASP A 182 -8.03 -66.31 -34.90
C ASP A 182 -6.93 -65.25 -34.75
N LEU A 183 -5.71 -65.55 -35.21
CA LEU A 183 -4.61 -64.60 -35.27
C LEU A 183 -4.88 -63.46 -36.27
N ALA A 184 -5.53 -63.75 -37.40
CA ALA A 184 -5.93 -62.72 -38.36
C ALA A 184 -6.99 -61.79 -37.77
N VAL A 185 -8.01 -62.33 -37.10
CA VAL A 185 -9.04 -61.54 -36.39
C VAL A 185 -8.40 -60.68 -35.31
N ARG A 186 -7.49 -61.23 -34.49
CA ARG A 186 -6.77 -60.46 -33.46
C ARG A 186 -5.88 -59.36 -34.05
N ARG A 187 -5.29 -59.57 -35.23
CA ARG A 187 -4.54 -58.52 -35.93
C ARG A 187 -5.46 -57.39 -36.36
N VAL A 188 -6.61 -57.71 -36.95
CA VAL A 188 -7.62 -56.72 -37.34
C VAL A 188 -8.13 -55.94 -36.12
N ASP A 189 -8.44 -56.62 -35.02
CA ASP A 189 -8.86 -55.98 -33.77
C ASP A 189 -7.78 -55.04 -33.19
N LEU A 190 -6.52 -55.46 -33.25
CA LEU A 190 -5.40 -54.62 -32.83
C LEU A 190 -5.25 -53.40 -33.74
N ASP A 191 -5.38 -53.57 -35.05
CA ASP A 191 -5.32 -52.46 -36.01
C ASP A 191 -6.45 -51.46 -35.79
N VAL A 192 -7.67 -51.94 -35.52
CA VAL A 192 -8.83 -51.10 -35.15
C VAL A 192 -8.55 -50.36 -33.84
N LYS A 193 -8.01 -51.04 -32.82
CA LYS A 193 -7.63 -50.39 -31.55
C LYS A 193 -6.54 -49.33 -31.75
N TYR A 194 -5.56 -49.59 -32.60
CA TYR A 194 -4.51 -48.63 -32.94
C TYR A 194 -5.07 -47.40 -33.66
N ARG A 195 -5.95 -47.60 -34.65
CA ARG A 195 -6.64 -46.48 -35.31
C ARG A 195 -7.47 -45.66 -34.33
N ASN A 196 -8.27 -46.29 -33.48
CA ASN A 196 -9.06 -45.59 -32.47
C ASN A 196 -8.17 -44.80 -31.50
N MET A 197 -7.04 -45.37 -31.08
CA MET A 197 -6.08 -44.67 -30.22
C MET A 197 -5.44 -43.47 -30.93
N GLN A 198 -5.17 -43.59 -32.24
CA GLN A 198 -4.64 -42.50 -33.05
C GLN A 198 -5.68 -41.38 -33.25
N GLU A 199 -6.93 -41.73 -33.54
CA GLU A 199 -8.05 -40.77 -33.61
C GLU A 199 -8.29 -40.08 -32.28
N ASP A 200 -8.22 -40.80 -31.15
CA ASP A 200 -8.37 -40.21 -29.82
C ASP A 200 -7.20 -39.27 -29.50
N LEU A 201 -5.98 -39.60 -29.91
CA LEU A 201 -4.83 -38.72 -29.78
C LEU A 201 -4.99 -37.46 -30.62
N GLU A 202 -5.46 -37.57 -31.86
CA GLU A 202 -5.73 -36.44 -32.75
C GLU A 202 -6.86 -35.55 -32.21
N LYS A 203 -7.98 -36.14 -31.76
CA LYS A 203 -9.08 -35.40 -31.11
C LYS A 203 -8.59 -34.67 -29.86
N ASN A 204 -7.78 -35.32 -29.02
CA ASN A 204 -7.20 -34.70 -27.83
C ASN A 204 -6.20 -33.58 -28.18
N TYR A 205 -5.44 -33.74 -29.26
CA TYR A 205 -4.53 -32.72 -29.74
C TYR A 205 -5.29 -31.51 -30.29
N GLN A 206 -6.32 -31.72 -31.12
CA GLN A 206 -7.19 -30.66 -31.63
C GLN A 206 -7.89 -29.91 -30.51
N LYS A 207 -8.41 -30.62 -29.50
CA LYS A 207 -9.03 -30.01 -28.31
C LYS A 207 -8.03 -29.14 -27.55
N LYS A 208 -6.80 -29.60 -27.36
CA LYS A 208 -5.72 -28.79 -26.75
C LYS A 208 -5.36 -27.57 -27.58
N MET A 209 -5.36 -27.67 -28.91
CA MET A 209 -5.15 -26.53 -29.81
C MET A 209 -6.28 -25.48 -29.65
N GLN A 210 -7.54 -25.93 -29.58
CA GLN A 210 -8.67 -25.04 -29.30
C GLN A 210 -8.58 -24.39 -27.92
N ASP A 211 -8.17 -25.13 -26.89
CA ASP A 211 -7.93 -24.60 -25.54
C ASP A 211 -6.81 -23.54 -25.53
N VAL A 212 -5.74 -23.76 -26.31
CA VAL A 212 -4.65 -22.79 -26.48
C VAL A 212 -5.14 -21.51 -27.15
N ASP A 213 -6.00 -21.60 -28.16
CA ASP A 213 -6.56 -20.42 -28.83
C ASP A 213 -7.58 -19.68 -27.97
N LEU A 214 -8.36 -20.39 -27.14
CA LEU A 214 -9.18 -19.78 -26.09
C LEU A 214 -8.30 -19.07 -25.05
N LEU A 215 -7.20 -19.69 -24.61
CA LEU A 215 -6.23 -19.07 -23.72
C LEU A 215 -5.59 -17.81 -24.32
N LYS A 216 -5.24 -17.82 -25.61
CA LYS A 216 -4.75 -16.63 -26.32
C LYS A 216 -5.79 -15.52 -26.33
N LYS A 217 -7.07 -15.84 -26.59
CA LYS A 217 -8.18 -14.88 -26.54
C LYS A 217 -8.36 -14.32 -25.12
N GLU A 218 -8.35 -15.18 -24.10
CA GLU A 218 -8.42 -14.74 -22.70
C GLU A 218 -7.23 -13.87 -22.29
N LEU A 219 -6.02 -14.22 -22.71
CA LEU A 219 -4.81 -13.43 -22.42
C LEU A 219 -4.87 -12.05 -23.08
N LYS A 220 -5.32 -12.00 -24.35
CA LYS A 220 -5.55 -10.75 -25.08
C LYS A 220 -6.61 -9.89 -24.39
N ASN A 221 -7.71 -10.49 -23.95
CA ASN A 221 -8.76 -9.79 -23.21
C ASN A 221 -8.26 -9.30 -21.85
N ARG A 222 -7.50 -10.10 -21.09
CA ARG A 222 -6.89 -9.66 -19.82
C ARG A 222 -5.91 -8.52 -20.02
N TYR A 223 -5.13 -8.55 -21.10
CA TYR A 223 -4.18 -7.49 -21.43
C TYR A 223 -4.91 -6.19 -21.80
N GLN A 224 -5.95 -6.27 -22.63
CA GLN A 224 -6.80 -5.12 -22.96
C GLN A 224 -7.54 -4.58 -21.74
N GLN A 225 -8.03 -5.45 -20.85
CA GLN A 225 -8.68 -5.06 -19.60
C GLN A 225 -7.70 -4.33 -18.67
N LYS A 226 -6.47 -4.82 -18.52
CA LYS A 226 -5.42 -4.14 -17.75
C LYS A 226 -5.08 -2.77 -18.31
N LEU A 227 -4.93 -2.66 -19.63
CA LEU A 227 -4.72 -1.37 -20.31
C LEU A 227 -5.88 -0.39 -20.05
N LYS A 228 -7.13 -0.89 -20.08
CA LYS A 228 -8.32 -0.09 -19.80
C LYS A 228 -8.38 0.34 -18.32
N ASP A 229 -8.08 -0.57 -17.39
CA ASP A 229 -8.06 -0.29 -15.96
C ASP A 229 -6.94 0.71 -15.60
N GLU A 230 -5.75 0.57 -16.20
CA GLU A 230 -4.63 1.50 -16.05
C GLU A 230 -5.00 2.89 -16.58
N LEU A 231 -5.59 2.96 -17.78
CA LEU A 231 -6.08 4.20 -18.36
C LEU A 231 -7.17 4.84 -17.49
N ASP A 232 -8.13 4.06 -16.99
CA ASP A 232 -9.19 4.54 -16.08
C ASP A 232 -8.62 5.04 -14.75
N THR A 233 -7.59 4.38 -14.20
CA THR A 233 -6.92 4.88 -12.99
C THR A 233 -6.17 6.17 -13.24
N GLU A 234 -5.53 6.33 -14.40
CA GLU A 234 -4.84 7.57 -14.77
C GLU A 234 -5.83 8.71 -15.01
N VAL A 235 -6.93 8.45 -15.72
CA VAL A 235 -8.02 9.41 -15.95
C VAL A 235 -8.67 9.81 -14.62
N LYS A 236 -8.95 8.86 -13.72
CA LYS A 236 -9.46 9.16 -12.37
C LYS A 236 -8.46 9.95 -11.52
N ALA A 237 -7.17 9.65 -11.63
CA ALA A 237 -6.13 10.40 -10.93
C ALA A 237 -6.06 11.85 -11.45
N ARG A 238 -6.08 12.06 -12.77
CA ARG A 238 -6.12 13.40 -13.39
C ARG A 238 -7.39 14.16 -13.01
N ALA A 239 -8.56 13.53 -13.14
CA ALA A 239 -9.84 14.14 -12.75
C ALA A 239 -9.88 14.49 -11.25
N SER A 240 -9.35 13.64 -10.38
CA SER A 240 -9.25 13.92 -8.93
C SER A 240 -8.26 15.04 -8.62
N GLY A 241 -7.17 15.15 -9.38
CA GLY A 241 -6.21 16.24 -9.27
C GLY A 241 -6.81 17.58 -9.71
N GLU A 242 -7.57 17.59 -10.81
CA GLU A 242 -8.30 18.76 -11.27
C GLU A 242 -9.43 19.17 -10.32
N LEU A 243 -10.18 18.22 -9.77
CA LEU A 243 -11.18 18.52 -8.73
C LEU A 243 -10.53 19.11 -7.48
N ARG A 244 -9.39 18.57 -7.03
CA ARG A 244 -8.66 19.14 -5.88
C ARG A 244 -8.21 20.57 -6.17
N LYS A 245 -7.68 20.83 -7.36
CA LYS A 245 -7.27 22.17 -7.77
C LYS A 245 -8.46 23.14 -7.78
N ARG A 246 -9.62 22.74 -8.33
CA ARG A 246 -10.85 23.54 -8.28
C ARG A 246 -11.35 23.76 -6.85
N PHE A 247 -11.28 22.75 -5.98
CA PHE A 247 -11.66 22.90 -4.57
C PHE A 247 -10.71 23.83 -3.81
N GLU A 248 -9.41 23.78 -4.10
CA GLU A 248 -8.42 24.69 -3.50
C GLU A 248 -8.63 26.13 -3.99
N GLU A 249 -8.89 26.32 -5.28
CA GLU A 249 -9.24 27.62 -5.87
C GLU A 249 -10.54 28.18 -5.28
N GLU A 250 -11.60 27.37 -5.18
CA GLU A 250 -12.88 27.79 -4.62
C GLU A 250 -12.78 28.05 -3.11
N ARG A 251 -11.98 27.26 -2.38
CA ARG A 251 -11.67 27.52 -0.97
C ARG A 251 -10.92 28.83 -0.79
N ALA A 252 -9.90 29.09 -1.61
CA ALA A 252 -9.16 30.35 -1.57
C ALA A 252 -10.06 31.55 -1.88
N ARG A 253 -11.00 31.40 -2.83
CA ARG A 253 -12.02 32.40 -3.14
C ARG A 253 -12.95 32.64 -1.95
N LEU A 254 -13.46 31.58 -1.32
CA LEU A 254 -14.34 31.69 -0.14
C LEU A 254 -13.60 32.30 1.07
N ASP A 255 -12.33 31.98 1.27
CA ASP A 255 -11.49 32.58 2.31
C ASP A 255 -11.28 34.08 2.04
N LEU A 256 -11.02 34.47 0.79
CA LEU A 256 -10.96 35.88 0.37
C LEU A 256 -12.29 36.60 0.61
N GLU A 257 -13.41 35.97 0.26
CA GLU A 257 -14.74 36.53 0.47
C GLU A 257 -15.06 36.68 1.96
N TYR A 258 -14.71 35.69 2.78
CA TYR A 258 -14.85 35.73 4.24
C TYR A 258 -14.02 36.85 4.86
N VAL A 259 -12.75 36.98 4.47
CA VAL A 259 -11.87 38.08 4.90
C VAL A 259 -12.45 39.44 4.47
N SER A 260 -13.04 39.53 3.28
CA SER A 260 -13.66 40.76 2.78
C SER A 260 -14.91 41.13 3.57
N ARG A 261 -15.76 40.15 3.92
CA ARG A 261 -16.92 40.33 4.81
C ARG A 261 -16.47 40.74 6.22
N MET A 262 -15.40 40.14 6.75
CA MET A 262 -14.86 40.51 8.06
C MET A 262 -14.27 41.93 8.06
N LYS A 263 -13.51 42.30 7.02
CA LYS A 263 -13.02 43.68 6.85
C LYS A 263 -14.18 44.68 6.78
N LYS A 264 -15.24 44.36 6.04
CA LYS A 264 -16.44 45.21 5.97
C LYS A 264 -17.11 45.36 7.34
N LYS A 265 -17.34 44.26 8.06
CA LYS A 265 -17.90 44.31 9.44
C LYS A 265 -17.05 45.14 10.39
N TYR A 266 -15.73 44.95 10.36
CA TYR A 266 -14.81 45.70 11.22
C TYR A 266 -14.80 47.19 10.87
N ASN A 267 -14.87 47.52 9.57
CA ASN A 267 -14.96 48.91 9.11
C ASN A 267 -16.30 49.55 9.48
N ASP A 268 -17.41 48.80 9.40
CA ASP A 268 -18.74 49.25 9.81
C ASP A 268 -18.80 49.47 11.34
N GLU A 269 -18.18 48.59 12.14
CA GLU A 269 -18.04 48.77 13.59
C GLU A 269 -17.15 49.97 13.92
N PHE A 270 -16.04 50.13 13.21
CA PHE A 270 -15.17 51.29 13.36
C PHE A 270 -15.89 52.60 13.03
N LEU A 271 -16.69 52.64 11.95
CA LEU A 271 -17.52 53.79 11.61
C LEU A 271 -18.57 54.08 12.68
N LYS A 272 -19.23 53.06 13.25
CA LYS A 272 -20.15 53.23 14.37
C LYS A 272 -19.45 53.82 15.59
N GLN A 273 -18.28 53.30 15.95
CA GLN A 273 -17.47 53.83 17.06
C GLN A 273 -17.06 55.28 16.79
N ARG A 274 -16.67 55.61 15.56
CA ARG A 274 -16.32 56.98 15.16
C ARG A 274 -17.51 57.94 15.29
N VAL A 275 -18.70 57.51 14.87
CA VAL A 275 -19.93 58.32 15.03
C VAL A 275 -20.27 58.54 16.51
N ILE A 276 -20.09 57.54 17.36
CA ILE A 276 -20.28 57.66 18.81
C ILE A 276 -19.26 58.65 19.40
N LEU A 277 -17.98 58.52 19.03
CA LEU A 277 -16.92 59.45 19.43
C LEU A 277 -17.22 60.88 18.97
N ASP A 278 -17.60 61.08 17.71
CA ASP A 278 -17.96 62.38 17.15
C ASP A 278 -19.16 62.99 17.90
N ARG A 279 -20.14 62.17 18.31
CA ARG A 279 -21.27 62.62 19.12
C ARG A 279 -20.84 63.06 20.51
N VAL A 280 -20.04 62.26 21.21
CA VAL A 280 -19.48 62.61 22.54
C VAL A 280 -18.63 63.87 22.46
N TYR A 281 -17.83 64.03 21.40
CA TYR A 281 -17.05 65.25 21.17
C TYR A 281 -17.94 66.46 20.92
N LYS A 282 -18.99 66.33 20.08
CA LYS A 282 -19.96 67.41 19.85
C LYS A 282 -20.71 67.80 21.11
N GLU A 283 -21.11 66.84 21.94
CA GLU A 283 -21.77 67.09 23.22
C GLU A 283 -20.83 67.83 24.20
N LYS A 284 -19.56 67.41 24.30
CA LYS A 284 -18.55 68.13 25.10
C LYS A 284 -18.29 69.55 24.58
N ILE A 285 -18.22 69.74 23.26
CA ILE A 285 -18.07 71.07 22.66
C ILE A 285 -19.31 71.92 22.94
N ALA A 286 -20.52 71.35 22.84
CA ALA A 286 -21.76 72.05 23.13
C ALA A 286 -21.87 72.44 24.61
N GLU A 287 -21.46 71.57 25.54
CA GLU A 287 -21.34 71.92 26.97
C GLU A 287 -20.30 73.01 27.22
N GLY A 288 -19.14 72.93 26.56
CA GLY A 288 -18.11 73.97 26.62
C GLY A 288 -18.64 75.32 26.11
N LEU A 289 -19.39 75.32 25.01
CA LEU A 289 -20.03 76.51 24.45
C LEU A 289 -21.16 77.04 25.34
N LYS A 290 -21.94 76.17 26.01
CA LYS A 290 -22.95 76.60 27.00
C LYS A 290 -22.30 77.32 28.18
N LYS A 291 -21.17 76.80 28.69
CA LYS A 291 -20.40 77.47 29.75
C LYS A 291 -19.83 78.81 29.27
N LEU A 292 -19.27 78.84 28.06
CA LEU A 292 -18.73 80.06 27.46
C LEU A 292 -19.82 81.12 27.23
N ASN A 293 -21.01 80.71 26.78
CA ASN A 293 -22.14 81.62 26.58
C ASN A 293 -22.71 82.12 27.91
N ALA A 294 -22.76 81.28 28.96
CA ALA A 294 -23.14 81.74 30.29
C ALA A 294 -22.14 82.78 30.83
N ASP A 295 -20.84 82.56 30.67
CA ASP A 295 -19.80 83.53 31.02
C ASP A 295 -19.90 84.82 30.19
N TYR A 296 -20.27 84.69 28.92
CA TYR A 296 -20.50 85.84 28.03
C TYR A 296 -21.74 86.64 28.44
N ASP A 297 -22.85 86.00 28.78
CA ASP A 297 -24.08 86.67 29.24
C ASP A 297 -23.87 87.38 30.58
N ILE A 298 -23.06 86.81 31.48
CA ILE A 298 -22.65 87.45 32.73
C ILE A 298 -21.81 88.71 32.44
N LYS A 299 -20.83 88.61 31.52
CA LYS A 299 -20.03 89.77 31.10
C LYS A 299 -20.85 90.83 30.37
N LYS A 300 -21.80 90.41 29.53
CA LYS A 300 -22.68 91.31 28.78
C LYS A 300 -23.59 92.11 29.71
N LYS A 301 -24.16 91.47 30.75
CA LYS A 301 -24.94 92.17 31.79
C LYS A 301 -24.07 93.20 32.55
N ALA A 302 -22.85 92.84 32.95
CA ALA A 302 -21.94 93.77 33.60
C ALA A 302 -21.60 94.99 32.72
N LEU A 303 -21.46 94.79 31.40
CA LEU A 303 -21.13 95.84 30.42
C LEU A 303 -22.36 96.70 30.06
N GLU A 304 -23.57 96.13 30.05
CA GLU A 304 -24.83 96.86 29.89
C GLU A 304 -25.15 97.72 31.13
N ASP A 305 -24.80 97.26 32.32
CA ASP A 305 -24.92 98.04 33.57
C ASP A 305 -23.87 99.19 33.62
N GLU A 306 -22.67 99.00 33.07
CA GLU A 306 -21.68 100.08 32.87
C GLU A 306 -22.15 101.11 31.83
N ARG A 307 -22.79 100.66 30.73
CA ARG A 307 -23.33 101.55 29.70
C ARG A 307 -24.50 102.40 30.22
N ARG A 308 -25.37 101.84 31.06
CA ARG A 308 -26.47 102.60 31.71
C ARG A 308 -25.95 103.73 32.62
N LYS A 309 -24.75 103.57 33.21
CA LYS A 309 -24.09 104.63 34.01
C LYS A 309 -23.41 105.72 33.16
N ASN A 310 -23.00 105.41 31.93
CA ASN A 310 -22.31 106.35 31.03
C ASN A 310 -23.24 107.10 30.06
N THR A 311 -24.49 106.66 29.89
CA THR A 311 -25.49 107.30 29.00
C THR A 311 -26.15 108.57 29.57
N SER A 312 -25.82 109.00 30.79
CA SER A 312 -26.26 110.29 31.36
C SER A 312 -25.28 111.45 31.16
N LYS A 313 -24.10 111.22 30.54
CA LYS A 313 -23.07 112.26 30.30
C LYS A 313 -22.83 112.58 28.81
N LEU A 314 -23.58 111.98 27.88
CA LEU A 314 -23.41 112.16 26.43
C LEU A 314 -24.70 112.71 25.78
N LYS A 315 -25.15 113.88 26.22
CA LYS A 315 -26.27 114.63 25.59
C LYS A 315 -25.94 116.10 25.27
N SER A 316 -24.65 116.47 25.18
CA SER A 316 -24.25 117.86 24.88
C SER A 316 -23.13 118.02 23.86
N ILE A 317 -22.84 116.99 23.04
CA ILE A 317 -21.79 117.04 21.99
C ILE A 317 -22.33 116.56 20.62
N ASP A 318 -23.63 116.76 20.36
CA ASP A 318 -24.28 116.27 19.12
C ASP A 318 -24.66 117.37 18.12
N TYR A 319 -24.38 118.65 18.40
CA TYR A 319 -24.75 119.74 17.47
C TYR A 319 -23.61 120.23 16.55
N GLU A 320 -22.36 119.80 16.78
CA GLU A 320 -21.19 120.32 16.06
C GLU A 320 -20.54 119.29 15.10
N LYS A 321 -20.92 118.01 15.24
CA LYS A 321 -20.46 116.90 14.39
C LYS A 321 -21.17 116.82 13.04
N GLU A 322 -22.42 117.27 12.98
CA GLU A 322 -23.28 117.16 11.80
C GLU A 322 -22.86 118.09 10.65
N ARG A 323 -22.15 119.20 10.96
CA ARG A 323 -21.62 120.15 9.97
C ARG A 323 -20.33 119.68 9.29
N GLN A 324 -19.53 118.83 9.93
CA GLN A 324 -18.29 118.29 9.36
C GLN A 324 -18.52 117.06 8.47
N GLU A 325 -19.59 116.30 8.68
CA GLU A 325 -19.91 115.11 7.87
C GLU A 325 -20.32 115.43 6.42
N GLN A 326 -20.95 116.59 6.17
CA GLN A 326 -21.35 116.99 4.82
C GLN A 326 -20.16 117.29 3.90
N ILE A 327 -19.05 117.79 4.44
CA ILE A 327 -17.82 118.07 3.67
C ILE A 327 -17.04 116.75 3.39
N PHE A 328 -17.15 115.76 4.27
CA PHE A 328 -16.49 114.47 4.10
C PHE A 328 -17.16 113.55 3.06
N ARG A 329 -18.50 113.62 2.94
CA ARG A 329 -19.26 112.77 2.01
C ARG A 329 -18.94 113.05 0.54
N SER A 330 -18.72 114.31 0.15
CA SER A 330 -18.40 114.67 -1.24
C SER A 330 -16.98 114.26 -1.68
N LYS A 331 -16.03 114.11 -0.74
CA LYS A 331 -14.67 113.58 -1.01
C LYS A 331 -14.62 112.06 -1.14
N LEU A 332 -15.44 111.34 -0.36
CA LEU A 332 -15.49 109.86 -0.37
C LEU A 332 -16.11 109.31 -1.66
N GLU A 333 -17.04 110.03 -2.28
CA GLU A 333 -17.73 109.59 -3.48
C GLU A 333 -16.82 109.59 -4.73
N LYS A 334 -15.85 110.52 -4.79
CA LYS A 334 -14.82 110.56 -5.84
C LYS A 334 -13.80 109.43 -5.71
N LEU A 335 -13.36 109.12 -4.49
CA LEU A 335 -12.45 108.00 -4.20
C LEU A 335 -13.08 106.61 -4.40
N SER A 336 -14.40 106.50 -4.25
CA SER A 336 -15.13 105.24 -4.45
C SER A 336 -15.17 104.82 -5.92
N LYS A 337 -15.37 105.78 -6.85
CA LYS A 337 -15.38 105.51 -8.29
C LYS A 337 -14.02 105.03 -8.81
N GLU A 338 -12.93 105.63 -8.35
CA GLU A 338 -11.57 105.28 -8.74
C GLU A 338 -11.11 103.89 -8.22
N ARG A 339 -11.60 103.48 -7.05
CA ARG A 339 -11.32 102.14 -6.49
C ARG A 339 -12.08 101.00 -7.18
N MET A 340 -13.27 101.28 -7.70
CA MET A 340 -14.07 100.27 -8.42
C MET A 340 -13.47 99.95 -9.80
N GLU A 341 -12.93 100.95 -10.50
CA GLU A 341 -12.23 100.75 -11.78
C GLU A 341 -10.92 99.98 -11.62
N ASN A 342 -10.13 100.27 -10.58
CA ASN A 342 -8.88 99.54 -10.30
C ASN A 342 -9.11 98.10 -9.82
N LYS A 343 -10.21 97.85 -9.09
CA LYS A 343 -10.59 96.50 -8.64
C LYS A 343 -11.07 95.61 -9.78
N ALA A 344 -11.74 96.19 -10.78
CA ALA A 344 -12.16 95.47 -11.98
C ALA A 344 -10.97 95.03 -12.86
N LYS A 345 -9.93 95.88 -12.98
CA LYS A 345 -8.69 95.54 -13.70
C LYS A 345 -7.88 94.42 -13.03
N MET A 346 -7.75 94.44 -11.70
CA MET A 346 -7.04 93.36 -10.96
C MET A 346 -7.73 91.99 -11.03
N LEU A 347 -9.07 91.95 -11.10
CA LEU A 347 -9.81 90.69 -11.14
C LEU A 347 -9.64 89.93 -12.47
N LEU A 348 -9.46 90.66 -13.57
CA LEU A 348 -9.20 90.08 -14.91
C LEU A 348 -7.80 89.46 -15.02
N GLU A 349 -6.78 90.06 -14.40
CA GLU A 349 -5.42 89.50 -14.40
C GLU A 349 -5.29 88.25 -13.50
N HIS A 350 -6.01 88.22 -12.39
CA HIS A 350 -5.94 87.13 -11.43
C HIS A 350 -6.60 85.84 -11.92
N GLU A 351 -7.60 85.92 -12.82
CA GLU A 351 -8.18 84.74 -13.49
C GLU A 351 -7.28 84.18 -14.59
N GLY A 352 -6.53 85.03 -15.29
CA GLY A 352 -5.56 84.62 -16.31
C GLY A 352 -4.39 83.81 -15.72
N LEU A 353 -3.86 84.24 -14.57
CA LEU A 353 -2.79 83.53 -13.85
C LEU A 353 -3.25 82.19 -13.26
N LYS A 354 -4.48 82.12 -12.75
CA LYS A 354 -5.03 80.91 -12.14
C LYS A 354 -5.23 79.78 -13.15
N LYS A 355 -5.63 80.10 -14.39
CA LYS A 355 -5.78 79.12 -15.48
C LYS A 355 -4.43 78.57 -15.97
N LYS A 356 -3.36 79.39 -16.00
CA LYS A 356 -2.01 78.95 -16.36
C LYS A 356 -1.39 78.01 -15.32
N LEU A 357 -1.50 78.35 -14.03
CA LEU A 357 -0.98 77.54 -12.92
C LEU A 357 -1.64 76.16 -12.80
N THR A 358 -2.95 76.06 -13.07
CA THR A 358 -3.65 74.76 -13.05
C THR A 358 -3.28 73.86 -14.23
N ALA A 359 -2.99 74.45 -15.40
CA ALA A 359 -2.59 73.69 -16.58
C ALA A 359 -1.16 73.12 -16.43
N GLU A 360 -0.22 73.91 -15.90
CA GLU A 360 1.16 73.43 -15.64
C GLU A 360 1.21 72.34 -14.56
N ALA A 361 0.42 72.46 -13.49
CA ALA A 361 0.37 71.44 -12.43
C ALA A 361 -0.16 70.10 -12.96
N HIS A 362 -1.21 70.13 -13.80
CA HIS A 362 -1.78 68.92 -14.38
C HIS A 362 -0.82 68.27 -15.38
N GLN A 363 -0.04 69.05 -16.13
CA GLN A 363 0.94 68.54 -17.08
C GLN A 363 2.16 67.90 -16.39
N LYS A 364 2.59 68.41 -15.22
CA LYS A 364 3.64 67.78 -14.39
C LYS A 364 3.18 66.45 -13.79
N ILE A 365 1.97 66.40 -13.23
CA ILE A 365 1.43 65.19 -12.62
C ILE A 365 1.23 64.08 -13.66
N ALA A 366 0.79 64.43 -14.88
CA ALA A 366 0.66 63.46 -15.97
C ALA A 366 2.01 62.82 -16.37
N LYS A 367 3.08 63.63 -16.49
CA LYS A 367 4.43 63.14 -16.81
C LYS A 367 5.00 62.23 -15.73
N GLU A 368 4.73 62.50 -14.46
CA GLU A 368 5.17 61.64 -13.34
C GLU A 368 4.43 60.30 -13.32
N ILE A 369 3.12 60.29 -13.58
CA ILE A 369 2.32 59.06 -13.64
C ILE A 369 2.80 58.14 -14.78
N ASP A 370 3.11 58.68 -15.95
CA ASP A 370 3.60 57.88 -17.08
C ASP A 370 5.02 57.34 -16.84
N ALA A 371 5.89 58.11 -16.17
CA ALA A 371 7.22 57.64 -15.76
C ALA A 371 7.15 56.50 -14.73
N TYR A 372 6.20 56.56 -13.79
CA TYR A 372 5.98 55.48 -12.81
C TYR A 372 5.37 54.22 -13.44
N LYS A 373 4.45 54.36 -14.40
CA LYS A 373 3.92 53.22 -15.16
C LYS A 373 5.01 52.51 -15.95
N GLY A 374 5.89 53.26 -16.62
CA GLY A 374 7.02 52.69 -17.36
C GLY A 374 7.97 51.86 -16.49
N LYS A 375 8.31 52.35 -15.28
CA LYS A 375 9.15 51.61 -14.32
C LYS A 375 8.46 50.36 -13.76
N LEU A 376 7.17 50.47 -13.45
CA LEU A 376 6.43 49.33 -12.91
C LEU A 376 6.29 48.21 -13.96
N ASP A 377 6.05 48.55 -15.22
CA ASP A 377 5.94 47.59 -16.32
C ASP A 377 7.28 46.92 -16.65
N SER A 378 8.41 47.63 -16.55
CA SER A 378 9.74 47.03 -16.72
C SER A 378 10.08 46.08 -15.57
N GLU A 379 9.84 46.47 -14.32
CA GLU A 379 10.09 45.63 -13.15
C GLU A 379 9.19 44.37 -13.14
N LEU A 380 7.94 44.51 -13.58
CA LEU A 380 7.02 43.37 -13.70
C LEU A 380 7.48 42.41 -14.81
N LYS A 381 7.94 42.93 -15.96
CA LYS A 381 8.50 42.09 -17.05
C LYS A 381 9.76 41.36 -16.61
N ASP A 382 10.68 42.03 -15.93
CA ASP A 382 11.93 41.42 -15.45
C ASP A 382 11.66 40.34 -14.40
N ALA A 383 10.73 40.58 -13.46
CA ALA A 383 10.30 39.58 -12.49
C ALA A 383 9.63 38.36 -13.15
N LEU A 384 8.85 38.57 -14.21
CA LEU A 384 8.20 37.49 -14.96
C LEU A 384 9.21 36.66 -15.75
N VAL A 385 10.20 37.30 -16.38
CA VAL A 385 11.29 36.62 -17.09
C VAL A 385 12.14 35.79 -16.14
N VAL A 386 12.50 36.31 -14.97
CA VAL A 386 13.25 35.56 -13.94
C VAL A 386 12.45 34.33 -13.47
N ARG A 387 11.15 34.49 -13.24
CA ARG A 387 10.27 33.38 -12.79
C ARG A 387 10.07 32.32 -13.89
N MET A 388 9.96 32.75 -15.14
CA MET A 388 9.80 31.86 -16.29
C MET A 388 11.09 31.09 -16.59
N ASN A 389 12.26 31.74 -16.48
CA ASN A 389 13.55 31.09 -16.61
C ASN A 389 13.82 30.07 -15.47
N ALA A 390 13.42 30.38 -14.23
CA ALA A 390 13.51 29.42 -13.13
C ALA A 390 12.62 28.18 -13.35
N PHE A 391 11.42 28.37 -13.92
CA PHE A 391 10.51 27.28 -14.27
C PHE A 391 11.04 26.40 -15.42
N VAL A 392 11.53 27.02 -16.49
CA VAL A 392 12.11 26.31 -17.65
C VAL A 392 13.37 25.55 -17.24
N ASN A 393 14.24 26.13 -16.43
CA ASN A 393 15.44 25.45 -15.92
C ASN A 393 15.09 24.28 -14.97
N GLY A 394 14.02 24.42 -14.17
CA GLY A 394 13.50 23.32 -13.36
C GLY A 394 13.00 22.13 -14.19
N GLN A 395 12.32 22.39 -15.32
CA GLN A 395 11.87 21.35 -16.24
C GLN A 395 13.02 20.68 -17.00
N LYS A 396 14.00 21.46 -17.48
CA LYS A 396 15.21 20.92 -18.12
C LYS A 396 15.98 19.97 -17.18
N LYS A 397 16.18 20.38 -15.92
CA LYS A 397 16.88 19.57 -14.91
C LYS A 397 16.13 18.26 -14.59
N LYS A 398 14.79 18.28 -14.65
CA LYS A 398 13.97 17.08 -14.49
C LYS A 398 14.10 16.13 -15.69
N GLN A 399 14.14 16.66 -16.90
CA GLN A 399 14.38 15.89 -18.12
C GLN A 399 15.79 15.29 -18.16
N GLU A 400 16.82 16.04 -17.75
CA GLU A 400 18.20 15.53 -17.63
C GLU A 400 18.30 14.34 -16.66
N ILE A 401 17.67 14.42 -15.49
CA ILE A 401 17.63 13.32 -14.52
C ILE A 401 16.93 12.07 -15.09
N ASP A 402 15.86 12.26 -15.86
CA ASP A 402 15.15 11.14 -16.49
C ASP A 402 15.93 10.53 -17.67
N ILE A 403 16.67 11.36 -18.41
CA ILE A 403 17.62 10.91 -19.45
C ILE A 403 18.74 10.12 -18.80
N GLU A 404 19.41 10.61 -17.76
CA GLU A 404 20.47 9.89 -17.05
C GLU A 404 20.02 8.53 -16.51
N LYS A 405 18.81 8.45 -15.95
CA LYS A 405 18.24 7.17 -15.50
C LYS A 405 18.01 6.19 -16.64
N ARG A 406 17.60 6.66 -17.83
CA ARG A 406 17.46 5.81 -19.02
C ARG A 406 18.83 5.37 -19.54
N THR A 407 19.80 6.28 -19.61
CA THR A 407 21.17 5.99 -20.04
C THR A 407 21.87 4.99 -19.12
N TYR A 408 21.64 5.08 -17.80
CA TYR A 408 22.16 4.13 -16.82
C TYR A 408 21.58 2.71 -17.02
N LYS A 409 20.27 2.61 -17.27
CA LYS A 409 19.62 1.32 -17.56
C LYS A 409 20.12 0.71 -18.87
N ILE A 410 20.34 1.53 -19.90
CA ILE A 410 20.90 1.08 -21.18
C ILE A 410 22.34 0.57 -20.99
N ARG A 411 23.18 1.25 -20.19
CA ARG A 411 24.54 0.76 -19.87
C ARG A 411 24.53 -0.58 -19.14
N GLN A 412 23.61 -0.79 -18.19
CA GLN A 412 23.48 -2.09 -17.53
C GLN A 412 23.05 -3.20 -18.50
N ALA A 413 22.13 -2.91 -19.42
CA ALA A 413 21.70 -3.87 -20.43
C ALA A 413 22.86 -4.25 -21.37
N LEU A 414 23.62 -3.27 -21.86
CA LEU A 414 24.79 -3.50 -22.71
C LEU A 414 25.90 -4.29 -22.00
N GLN A 415 26.12 -4.08 -20.70
CA GLN A 415 27.07 -4.90 -19.92
C GLN A 415 26.61 -6.35 -19.78
N HIS A 416 25.31 -6.59 -19.64
CA HIS A 416 24.75 -7.94 -19.62
C HIS A 416 24.87 -8.64 -20.96
N GLU A 417 24.58 -7.93 -22.06
CA GLU A 417 24.74 -8.44 -23.42
C GLU A 417 26.19 -8.78 -23.75
N LYS A 418 27.14 -7.93 -23.34
CA LYS A 418 28.58 -8.21 -23.49
C LYS A 418 28.99 -9.49 -22.77
N LYS A 419 28.53 -9.72 -21.53
CA LYS A 419 28.78 -10.97 -20.80
C LYS A 419 28.19 -12.20 -21.49
N ILE A 420 27.00 -12.08 -22.08
CA ILE A 420 26.36 -13.17 -22.84
C ILE A 420 27.18 -13.49 -24.10
N ASN A 421 27.62 -12.47 -24.83
CA ASN A 421 28.43 -12.65 -26.03
C ASN A 421 29.82 -13.22 -25.73
N ASP A 422 30.46 -12.82 -24.62
CA ASP A 422 31.74 -13.39 -24.19
C ASP A 422 31.60 -14.88 -23.82
N MET A 423 30.49 -15.27 -23.15
CA MET A 423 30.19 -16.69 -22.88
C MET A 423 29.92 -17.51 -24.16
N LEU A 424 29.24 -16.91 -25.14
CA LEU A 424 28.99 -17.58 -26.43
C LEU A 424 30.28 -17.76 -27.25
N ARG A 425 31.18 -16.77 -27.24
CA ARG A 425 32.50 -16.87 -27.89
C ARG A 425 33.38 -17.94 -27.27
N HIS A 426 33.38 -18.06 -25.93
CA HIS A 426 34.12 -19.12 -25.24
C HIS A 426 33.59 -20.53 -25.60
N ASN A 427 32.27 -20.70 -25.67
CA ASN A 427 31.66 -21.99 -26.05
C ASN A 427 31.87 -22.36 -27.54
N LEU A 428 32.04 -21.37 -28.42
CA LEU A 428 32.37 -21.59 -29.84
C LEU A 428 33.85 -21.96 -30.03
N SER A 429 34.75 -21.34 -29.26
CA SER A 429 36.19 -21.65 -29.26
C SER A 429 36.50 -23.09 -28.77
N GLU A 430 35.75 -23.60 -27.80
CA GLU A 430 35.92 -24.99 -27.35
C GLU A 430 35.48 -26.02 -28.40
N LYS A 431 34.49 -25.67 -29.24
CA LYS A 431 34.01 -26.54 -30.32
C LYS A 431 34.94 -26.58 -31.52
N THR A 432 35.64 -25.48 -31.84
CA THR A 432 36.58 -25.44 -32.96
C THR A 432 37.86 -26.25 -32.67
N SER A 433 38.37 -26.25 -31.42
CA SER A 433 39.55 -27.07 -31.05
C SER A 433 39.30 -28.58 -31.09
N SER A 434 38.03 -29.01 -30.99
CA SER A 434 37.65 -30.43 -31.08
C SER A 434 37.51 -30.90 -32.55
N ALA A 435 37.25 -29.98 -33.48
CA ALA A 435 37.14 -30.28 -34.91
C ALA A 435 38.51 -30.41 -35.59
N GLU A 436 39.51 -29.64 -35.16
CA GLU A 436 40.88 -29.71 -35.70
C GLU A 436 41.57 -31.04 -35.35
N LYS A 437 41.35 -31.58 -34.15
CA LYS A 437 41.87 -32.89 -33.72
C LYS A 437 41.31 -34.07 -34.52
N LEU A 438 40.11 -33.93 -35.09
CA LEU A 438 39.50 -34.96 -35.95
C LEU A 438 40.04 -34.92 -37.38
N LYS A 439 40.53 -33.76 -37.82
CA LYS A 439 41.13 -33.58 -39.15
C LYS A 439 42.54 -34.19 -39.20
N GLU A 440 43.34 -33.96 -38.17
CA GLU A 440 44.69 -34.54 -38.01
C GLU A 440 44.70 -36.07 -37.96
N LEU A 441 43.68 -36.69 -37.36
CA LEU A 441 43.58 -38.14 -37.26
C LEU A 441 43.24 -38.80 -38.61
N ASN A 442 42.52 -38.08 -39.46
CA ASN A 442 42.08 -38.57 -40.77
C ASN A 442 43.20 -38.47 -41.82
N ASP A 443 44.08 -37.47 -41.69
CA ASP A 443 45.23 -37.29 -42.58
C ASP A 443 46.37 -38.28 -42.29
N LYS A 444 46.46 -38.79 -41.04
CA LYS A 444 47.38 -39.88 -40.67
C LYS A 444 46.97 -41.22 -41.28
N LEU A 445 45.67 -41.50 -41.34
CA LEU A 445 45.15 -42.77 -41.86
C LEU A 445 45.32 -42.93 -43.38
N LYS A 446 45.42 -41.82 -44.12
CA LYS A 446 45.62 -41.83 -45.57
C LYS A 446 47.06 -42.12 -46.00
N LYS A 447 48.04 -41.93 -45.12
CA LYS A 447 49.47 -42.17 -45.44
C LYS A 447 49.90 -43.64 -45.37
N ASP A 448 49.19 -44.46 -44.61
CA ASP A 448 49.58 -45.87 -44.38
C ASP A 448 49.06 -46.85 -45.47
N LEU A 449 48.28 -46.38 -46.45
CA LEU A 449 47.54 -47.21 -47.41
C LEU A 449 48.26 -47.45 -48.76
N VAL A 450 49.49 -46.95 -48.96
CA VAL A 450 50.13 -46.91 -50.30
C VAL A 450 51.21 -47.97 -50.54
N ALA A 451 51.60 -48.80 -49.55
CA ALA A 451 52.67 -49.79 -49.72
C ALA A 451 52.17 -51.24 -49.56
N GLY A 452 52.06 -52.00 -50.66
CA GLY A 452 52.02 -53.47 -50.59
C GLY A 452 51.00 -54.19 -51.48
N GLY A 453 50.90 -53.82 -52.76
CA GLY A 453 50.06 -54.56 -53.73
C GLY A 453 50.82 -55.71 -54.35
N ARG A 454 50.63 -56.94 -53.84
CA ARG A 454 50.56 -58.22 -54.59
C ARG A 454 50.42 -59.49 -53.71
N GLU A 455 50.58 -59.40 -52.39
CA GLU A 455 49.99 -60.38 -51.44
C GLU A 455 48.54 -60.04 -51.06
N PHE A 456 47.99 -59.00 -51.68
CA PHE A 456 46.79 -58.31 -51.23
C PHE A 456 45.55 -59.17 -51.47
N ASP A 457 45.35 -59.80 -52.62
CA ASP A 457 44.02 -60.35 -52.97
C ASP A 457 43.57 -61.55 -52.12
N ALA A 458 44.47 -62.46 -51.73
CA ALA A 458 44.12 -63.58 -50.83
C ALA A 458 43.98 -63.15 -49.35
N ARG A 459 44.77 -62.15 -48.92
CA ARG A 459 44.56 -61.51 -47.62
C ARG A 459 43.37 -60.56 -47.66
N TYR A 460 42.99 -60.01 -48.81
CA TYR A 460 41.88 -59.07 -48.96
C TYR A 460 40.57 -59.81 -48.83
N ASP A 461 40.44 -61.05 -49.34
CA ASP A 461 39.21 -61.82 -49.11
C ASP A 461 39.02 -62.24 -47.64
N ASP A 462 40.09 -62.65 -46.95
CA ASP A 462 40.04 -62.97 -45.51
C ASP A 462 39.91 -61.70 -44.65
N MET A 463 40.56 -60.61 -45.05
CA MET A 463 40.46 -59.31 -44.39
C MET A 463 39.14 -58.63 -44.70
N GLU A 464 38.51 -58.83 -45.86
CA GLU A 464 37.18 -58.33 -46.26
C GLU A 464 36.10 -59.15 -45.57
N LYS A 465 36.26 -60.47 -45.40
CA LYS A 465 35.40 -61.26 -44.51
C LYS A 465 35.54 -60.83 -43.06
N LYS A 466 36.76 -60.61 -42.56
CA LYS A 466 37.00 -60.07 -41.21
C LYS A 466 36.51 -58.62 -41.09
N LEU A 467 36.64 -57.79 -42.12
CA LEU A 467 36.15 -56.42 -42.16
C LEU A 467 34.64 -56.42 -42.19
N LYS A 468 33.97 -57.19 -43.04
CA LYS A 468 32.50 -57.33 -43.08
C LYS A 468 31.97 -57.85 -41.75
N ALA A 469 32.56 -58.89 -41.17
CA ALA A 469 32.17 -59.38 -39.85
C ALA A 469 32.41 -58.34 -38.74
N ASN A 470 33.50 -57.57 -38.81
CA ASN A 470 33.82 -56.51 -37.84
C ASN A 470 32.99 -55.23 -38.09
N TYR A 471 32.57 -54.97 -39.33
CA TYR A 471 31.69 -53.88 -39.72
C TYR A 471 30.26 -54.20 -39.31
N GLU A 472 29.82 -55.45 -39.43
CA GLU A 472 28.55 -55.94 -38.90
C GLU A 472 28.55 -55.92 -37.37
N LYS A 473 29.64 -56.33 -36.72
CA LYS A 473 29.82 -56.17 -35.27
C LYS A 473 29.77 -54.70 -34.86
N LYS A 474 30.48 -53.82 -35.56
CA LYS A 474 30.45 -52.36 -35.32
C LYS A 474 29.09 -51.75 -35.65
N LEU A 475 28.36 -52.23 -36.65
CA LEU A 475 26.99 -51.79 -36.95
C LEU A 475 26.01 -52.25 -35.88
N GLN A 476 26.19 -53.45 -35.32
CA GLN A 476 25.44 -53.92 -34.16
C GLN A 476 25.79 -53.13 -32.90
N GLU A 477 27.08 -52.82 -32.67
CA GLU A 477 27.53 -51.96 -31.56
C GLU A 477 27.03 -50.53 -31.73
N ILE A 478 27.08 -49.95 -32.94
CA ILE A 478 26.50 -48.64 -33.27
C ILE A 478 24.99 -48.69 -33.09
N GLY A 479 24.32 -49.78 -33.49
CA GLY A 479 22.90 -49.99 -33.23
C GLY A 479 22.57 -50.06 -31.74
N PHE A 480 23.43 -50.70 -30.94
CA PHE A 480 23.30 -50.79 -29.49
C PHE A 480 23.58 -49.44 -28.81
N LEU A 481 24.65 -48.76 -29.21
CA LEU A 481 25.01 -47.41 -28.76
C LEU A 481 23.94 -46.40 -29.16
N LYS A 482 23.37 -46.48 -30.36
CA LYS A 482 22.28 -45.61 -30.83
C LYS A 482 20.99 -45.88 -30.04
N LYS A 483 20.69 -47.14 -29.71
CA LYS A 483 19.60 -47.51 -28.77
C LYS A 483 19.87 -47.00 -27.36
N GLU A 484 21.10 -47.10 -26.85
CA GLU A 484 21.47 -46.63 -25.52
C GLU A 484 21.51 -45.09 -25.41
N LEU A 485 21.98 -44.43 -26.47
CA LEU A 485 22.00 -42.98 -26.63
C LEU A 485 20.57 -42.46 -26.77
N ASN A 486 19.71 -43.09 -27.57
CA ASN A 486 18.28 -42.77 -27.62
C ASN A 486 17.60 -43.01 -26.27
N LYS A 487 17.94 -44.08 -25.55
CA LYS A 487 17.40 -44.33 -24.21
C LYS A 487 17.87 -43.27 -23.20
N LYS A 488 19.12 -42.83 -23.27
CA LYS A 488 19.67 -41.72 -22.46
C LYS A 488 19.04 -40.38 -22.85
N TYR A 489 18.88 -40.11 -24.14
CA TYR A 489 18.28 -38.90 -24.68
C TYR A 489 16.80 -38.83 -24.31
N LEU A 490 16.01 -39.88 -24.53
CA LEU A 490 14.61 -39.95 -24.11
C LEU A 490 14.45 -39.81 -22.59
N LYS A 491 15.35 -40.40 -21.80
CA LYS A 491 15.36 -40.21 -20.34
C LYS A 491 15.70 -38.77 -19.95
N LYS A 492 16.62 -38.12 -20.66
CA LYS A 492 17.00 -36.73 -20.44
C LYS A 492 15.88 -35.78 -20.85
N LEU A 493 15.29 -35.99 -22.02
CA LEU A 493 14.12 -35.28 -22.56
C LEU A 493 12.91 -35.44 -21.62
N LYS A 494 12.64 -36.66 -21.13
CA LYS A 494 11.59 -36.91 -20.13
C LYS A 494 11.86 -36.14 -18.83
N ASN A 495 13.09 -36.16 -18.33
CA ASN A 495 13.45 -35.41 -17.12
C ASN A 495 13.39 -33.88 -17.33
N GLU A 496 13.77 -33.39 -18.50
CA GLU A 496 13.69 -31.96 -18.86
C GLU A 496 12.24 -31.52 -19.04
N LEU A 497 11.42 -32.34 -19.69
CA LEU A 497 9.98 -32.12 -19.83
C LEU A 497 9.27 -32.18 -18.47
N ASP A 498 9.59 -33.16 -17.61
CA ASP A 498 9.04 -33.23 -16.25
C ASP A 498 9.47 -32.02 -15.41
N LYS A 499 10.69 -31.51 -15.59
CA LYS A 499 11.14 -30.27 -14.93
C LYS A 499 10.40 -29.04 -15.46
N GLU A 500 10.23 -28.93 -16.77
CA GLU A 500 9.53 -27.80 -17.39
C GLU A 500 8.03 -27.81 -17.04
N VAL A 501 7.38 -28.97 -17.09
CA VAL A 501 5.98 -29.14 -16.67
C VAL A 501 5.82 -28.79 -15.20
N ASN A 502 6.71 -29.28 -14.32
CA ASN A 502 6.65 -28.93 -12.89
C ASN A 502 6.95 -27.45 -12.64
N ALA A 503 7.86 -26.83 -13.39
CA ALA A 503 8.17 -25.41 -13.28
C ALA A 503 6.98 -24.55 -13.70
N ARG A 504 6.40 -24.82 -14.89
CA ARG A 504 5.21 -24.12 -15.39
C ARG A 504 4.00 -24.34 -14.48
N PHE A 505 3.79 -25.56 -13.98
CA PHE A 505 2.71 -25.84 -13.04
C PHE A 505 2.90 -25.12 -11.70
N SER A 506 4.14 -25.07 -11.19
CA SER A 506 4.47 -24.33 -9.97
C SER A 506 4.30 -22.82 -10.14
N GLU A 507 4.64 -22.29 -11.32
CA GLU A 507 4.50 -20.88 -11.68
C GLU A 507 3.02 -20.50 -11.87
N GLU A 508 2.22 -21.33 -12.54
CA GLU A 508 0.76 -21.17 -12.61
C GLU A 508 0.10 -21.23 -11.24
N LEU A 509 0.53 -22.16 -10.37
CA LEU A 509 0.04 -22.23 -8.99
C LEU A 509 0.39 -20.96 -8.21
N LYS A 510 1.63 -20.48 -8.31
CA LYS A 510 2.04 -19.21 -7.70
C LYS A 510 1.19 -18.04 -8.20
N ASN A 511 0.98 -17.96 -9.51
CA ASN A 511 0.18 -16.89 -10.11
C ASN A 511 -1.28 -16.96 -9.65
N LYS A 512 -1.88 -18.16 -9.58
CA LYS A 512 -3.23 -18.35 -9.02
C LYS A 512 -3.32 -18.00 -7.55
N PHE A 513 -2.32 -18.37 -6.73
CA PHE A 513 -2.26 -17.97 -5.32
C PHE A 513 -2.08 -16.47 -5.15
N GLU A 514 -1.27 -15.81 -5.98
CA GLU A 514 -1.11 -14.36 -5.95
C GLU A 514 -2.38 -13.64 -6.42
N GLU A 515 -3.08 -14.14 -7.43
CA GLU A 515 -4.39 -13.62 -7.85
C GLU A 515 -5.44 -13.79 -6.74
N GLU A 516 -5.55 -14.96 -6.10
CA GLU A 516 -6.45 -15.16 -4.97
C GLU A 516 -6.07 -14.29 -3.77
N ARG A 517 -4.78 -14.17 -3.47
CA ARG A 517 -4.28 -13.28 -2.42
C ARG A 517 -4.62 -11.83 -2.71
N LYS A 518 -4.42 -11.34 -3.95
CA LYS A 518 -4.81 -9.99 -4.35
C LYS A 518 -6.32 -9.77 -4.26
N LYS A 519 -7.13 -10.76 -4.62
CA LYS A 519 -8.60 -10.71 -4.43
C LYS A 519 -8.99 -10.65 -2.96
N LEU A 520 -8.33 -11.46 -2.10
CA LEU A 520 -8.52 -11.45 -0.65
C LEU A 520 -8.11 -10.13 -0.02
N ASP A 521 -6.93 -9.61 -0.39
CA ASP A 521 -6.39 -8.33 0.08
C ASP A 521 -7.29 -7.18 -0.40
N PHE A 522 -7.76 -7.20 -1.65
CA PHE A 522 -8.70 -6.19 -2.15
C PHE A 522 -10.05 -6.24 -1.43
N SER A 523 -10.60 -7.44 -1.19
CA SER A 523 -11.83 -7.63 -0.40
C SER A 523 -11.64 -7.16 1.05
N TYR A 524 -10.48 -7.46 1.66
CA TYR A 524 -10.16 -7.06 3.02
C TYR A 524 -9.98 -5.55 3.14
N ILE A 525 -9.20 -4.94 2.24
CA ILE A 525 -9.00 -3.48 2.17
C ILE A 525 -10.33 -2.77 1.89
N SER A 526 -11.18 -3.29 1.00
CA SER A 526 -12.49 -2.70 0.73
C SER A 526 -13.42 -2.77 1.94
N ARG A 527 -13.42 -3.90 2.68
CA ARG A 527 -14.15 -4.01 3.96
C ARG A 527 -13.61 -3.06 5.02
N MET A 528 -12.28 -2.91 5.13
CA MET A 528 -11.65 -2.00 6.08
C MET A 528 -11.91 -0.54 5.73
N LYS A 529 -11.83 -0.16 4.45
CA LYS A 529 -12.18 1.18 3.97
C LYS A 529 -13.64 1.51 4.27
N LYS A 530 -14.56 0.57 4.01
CA LYS A 530 -15.98 0.73 4.36
C LYS A 530 -16.17 0.91 5.86
N LYS A 531 -15.54 0.07 6.68
CA LYS A 531 -15.60 0.18 8.15
C LYS A 531 -15.07 1.52 8.67
N TYR A 532 -13.91 1.98 8.17
CA TYR A 532 -13.36 3.29 8.54
C TYR A 532 -14.21 4.45 8.04
N SER A 533 -14.77 4.35 6.83
CA SER A 533 -15.71 5.34 6.31
C SER A 533 -16.95 5.44 7.20
N ASP A 534 -17.53 4.30 7.58
CA ASP A 534 -18.70 4.24 8.46
C ASP A 534 -18.38 4.75 9.88
N GLU A 535 -17.19 4.45 10.43
CA GLU A 535 -16.74 4.98 11.72
C GLU A 535 -16.48 6.49 11.67
N MET A 536 -15.89 6.99 10.59
CA MET A 536 -15.66 8.43 10.38
C MET A 536 -16.98 9.18 10.19
N GLN A 537 -17.93 8.60 9.45
CA GLN A 537 -19.26 9.15 9.28
C GLN A 537 -20.00 9.23 10.61
N LYS A 538 -19.99 8.15 11.41
CA LYS A 538 -20.57 8.18 12.77
C LYS A 538 -19.94 9.23 13.67
N LYS A 539 -18.61 9.42 13.60
CA LYS A 539 -17.92 10.48 14.35
C LYS A 539 -18.31 11.87 13.87
N LYS A 540 -18.47 12.05 12.56
CA LYS A 540 -18.95 13.29 11.95
C LYS A 540 -20.38 13.59 12.41
N ASP A 541 -21.28 12.62 12.33
CA ASP A 541 -22.67 12.77 12.76
C ASP A 541 -22.77 13.09 14.27
N MET A 542 -21.97 12.42 15.13
CA MET A 542 -21.90 12.73 16.56
C MET A 542 -21.36 14.15 16.84
N LEU A 543 -20.40 14.63 16.04
CA LEU A 543 -19.84 15.97 16.18
C LEU A 543 -20.85 17.02 15.69
N GLU A 544 -21.53 16.78 14.57
CA GLU A 544 -22.60 17.63 14.06
C GLU A 544 -23.77 17.71 15.05
N GLU A 545 -24.17 16.60 15.66
CA GLU A 545 -25.23 16.60 16.68
C GLU A 545 -24.81 17.36 17.95
N LYS A 546 -23.55 17.23 18.39
CA LYS A 546 -22.99 18.04 19.49
C LYS A 546 -22.95 19.52 19.14
N TYR A 547 -22.55 19.87 17.92
CA TYR A 547 -22.51 21.25 17.45
C TYR A 547 -23.91 21.84 17.37
N LYS A 548 -24.87 21.08 16.83
CA LYS A 548 -26.28 21.47 16.75
C LYS A 548 -26.85 21.73 18.14
N LYS A 549 -26.65 20.82 19.11
CA LYS A 549 -27.06 21.03 20.51
C LYS A 549 -26.43 22.28 21.15
N LYS A 550 -25.16 22.55 20.85
CA LYS A 550 -24.44 23.73 21.34
C LYS A 550 -25.00 25.02 20.73
N VAL A 551 -25.20 25.05 19.41
CA VAL A 551 -25.82 26.17 18.68
C VAL A 551 -27.25 26.41 19.15
N ASP A 552 -28.05 25.36 19.35
CA ASP A 552 -29.41 25.46 19.89
C ASP A 552 -29.41 26.02 21.32
N SER A 553 -28.43 25.64 22.15
CA SER A 553 -28.29 26.21 23.50
C SER A 553 -27.85 27.67 23.49
N GLU A 554 -27.01 28.08 22.53
CA GLU A 554 -26.55 29.46 22.37
C GLU A 554 -27.66 30.34 21.79
N LEU A 555 -28.45 29.82 20.84
CA LEU A 555 -29.65 30.46 20.31
C LEU A 555 -30.70 30.67 21.39
N LYS A 556 -30.95 29.68 22.26
CA LYS A 556 -31.89 29.85 23.40
C LYS A 556 -31.43 30.93 24.39
N LYS A 557 -30.13 31.08 24.62
CA LYS A 557 -29.57 32.17 25.44
C LYS A 557 -29.71 33.53 24.75
N LEU A 558 -29.46 33.57 23.45
CA LEU A 558 -29.63 34.79 22.66
C LEU A 558 -31.09 35.24 22.64
N ASP A 559 -32.03 34.31 22.48
CA ASP A 559 -33.47 34.57 22.51
C ASP A 559 -33.95 35.07 23.88
N SER A 560 -33.41 34.53 24.98
CA SER A 560 -33.70 35.07 26.32
C SER A 560 -33.17 36.49 26.49
N ASP A 561 -31.96 36.77 26.00
CA ASP A 561 -31.36 38.11 26.06
C ASP A 561 -32.12 39.13 25.19
N TYR A 562 -32.59 38.71 24.02
CA TYR A 562 -33.43 39.52 23.15
C TYR A 562 -34.78 39.82 23.77
N ARG A 563 -35.42 38.86 24.45
CA ARG A 563 -36.68 39.09 25.17
C ARG A 563 -36.50 40.07 26.33
N ILE A 564 -35.38 40.00 27.06
CA ILE A 564 -35.06 40.93 28.13
C ILE A 564 -34.82 42.33 27.57
N LYS A 565 -34.00 42.47 26.52
CA LYS A 565 -33.74 43.76 25.87
C LYS A 565 -35.01 44.37 25.27
N ARG A 566 -35.89 43.56 24.69
CA ARG A 566 -37.16 44.01 24.13
C ARG A 566 -38.09 44.56 25.23
N LYS A 567 -38.18 43.89 26.38
CA LYS A 567 -38.93 44.41 27.54
C LYS A 567 -38.36 45.73 28.05
N ILE A 568 -37.04 45.86 28.16
CA ILE A 568 -36.39 47.12 28.58
C ILE A 568 -36.73 48.26 27.61
N ILE A 569 -36.68 48.00 26.29
CA ILE A 569 -37.02 48.99 25.27
C ILE A 569 -38.51 49.34 25.31
N GLU A 570 -39.40 48.35 25.48
CA GLU A 570 -40.85 48.56 25.58
C GLU A 570 -41.21 49.39 26.84
N ASP A 571 -40.55 49.15 27.97
CA ASP A 571 -40.72 49.91 29.21
C ASP A 571 -40.17 51.35 29.11
N GLU A 572 -39.04 51.54 28.43
CA GLU A 572 -38.50 52.89 28.12
C GLU A 572 -39.40 53.66 27.15
N HIS A 573 -39.96 52.97 26.15
CA HIS A 573 -40.87 53.59 25.19
C HIS A 573 -42.18 54.02 25.87
N LYS A 574 -42.67 53.22 26.83
CA LYS A 574 -43.85 53.54 27.63
C LYS A 574 -43.63 54.76 28.52
N LYS A 575 -42.47 54.86 29.18
CA LYS A 575 -42.06 56.05 29.97
C LYS A 575 -41.89 57.31 29.12
N ASN A 576 -41.39 57.18 27.90
CA ASN A 576 -41.25 58.32 26.99
C ASN A 576 -42.60 58.79 26.43
N ILE A 577 -43.56 57.88 26.23
CA ILE A 577 -44.93 58.24 25.83
C ILE A 577 -45.64 59.01 26.96
N GLU A 578 -45.49 58.59 28.22
CA GLU A 578 -46.04 59.34 29.37
C GLU A 578 -45.42 60.74 29.49
N ARG A 579 -44.08 60.86 29.40
CA ARG A 579 -43.41 62.18 29.40
C ARG A 579 -43.85 63.08 28.24
N SER A 580 -44.15 62.51 27.08
CA SER A 580 -44.63 63.29 25.93
C SER A 580 -46.04 63.83 26.14
N LYS A 581 -46.91 63.10 26.84
CA LYS A 581 -48.27 63.54 27.17
C LYS A 581 -48.27 64.69 28.19
N ASP A 582 -47.41 64.61 29.22
CA ASP A 582 -47.27 65.68 30.22
C ASP A 582 -46.77 66.99 29.57
N ILE A 583 -45.81 66.89 28.64
CA ILE A 583 -45.27 68.05 27.90
C ILE A 583 -46.33 68.65 26.96
N GLU A 584 -47.23 67.84 26.42
CA GLU A 584 -48.28 68.28 25.49
C GLU A 584 -49.48 68.92 26.23
N GLU A 585 -49.79 68.44 27.43
CA GLU A 585 -50.73 69.11 28.35
C GLU A 585 -50.21 70.45 28.85
N ASP A 586 -48.93 70.55 29.21
CA ASP A 586 -48.32 71.82 29.62
C ASP A 586 -48.30 72.84 28.47
N LYS A 587 -48.07 72.38 27.23
CA LYS A 587 -48.20 73.23 26.03
C LYS A 587 -49.63 73.72 25.82
N ARG A 588 -50.65 72.89 26.05
CA ARG A 588 -52.06 73.30 25.94
C ARG A 588 -52.43 74.36 26.99
N ARG A 589 -51.98 74.20 28.23
CA ARG A 589 -52.22 75.17 29.33
C ARG A 589 -51.51 76.50 29.06
N HIS A 590 -50.28 76.45 28.54
CA HIS A 590 -49.54 77.67 28.17
C HIS A 590 -50.16 78.40 26.97
N MET A 591 -50.69 77.68 25.99
CA MET A 591 -51.28 78.26 24.79
C MET A 591 -52.65 78.91 25.05
N GLN A 592 -53.44 78.36 25.99
CA GLN A 592 -54.69 78.98 26.43
C GLN A 592 -54.47 80.26 27.25
N SER A 593 -53.43 80.32 28.11
CA SER A 593 -53.11 81.55 28.86
C SER A 593 -52.47 82.63 27.98
N PHE A 594 -51.78 82.24 26.90
CA PHE A 594 -51.20 83.16 25.92
C PHE A 594 -52.26 83.76 24.98
N SER A 595 -53.27 82.97 24.60
CA SER A 595 -54.42 83.41 23.78
C SER A 595 -55.27 84.48 24.49
N GLN A 596 -55.50 84.34 25.80
CA GLN A 596 -56.27 85.32 26.59
C GLN A 596 -55.53 86.66 26.73
N LYS A 597 -54.20 86.65 26.94
CA LYS A 597 -53.36 87.88 27.03
C LYS A 597 -53.14 88.59 25.70
N LEU A 598 -53.24 87.89 24.57
CA LEU A 598 -53.10 88.47 23.23
C LEU A 598 -54.32 89.31 22.79
N SER A 599 -55.52 88.97 23.27
CA SER A 599 -56.75 89.69 22.90
C SER A 599 -56.86 91.09 23.56
N GLU A 600 -56.30 91.25 24.78
CA GLU A 600 -56.32 92.52 25.52
C GLU A 600 -55.20 93.48 25.10
N LEU A 601 -54.06 92.96 24.64
CA LEU A 601 -52.92 93.76 24.17
C LEU A 601 -53.08 94.27 22.73
N ASN A 602 -53.88 93.60 21.88
CA ASN A 602 -54.11 94.02 20.50
C ASN A 602 -55.07 95.22 20.38
N LYS A 603 -56.05 95.37 21.28
CA LYS A 603 -56.97 96.54 21.30
C LYS A 603 -56.30 97.87 21.65
N LYS A 604 -55.14 97.85 22.32
CA LYS A 604 -54.39 99.08 22.72
C LYS A 604 -53.17 99.37 21.83
N ARG A 605 -52.79 98.46 20.94
CA ARG A 605 -51.58 98.57 20.10
C ARG A 605 -51.85 99.08 18.67
N GLU A 606 -53.04 98.87 18.12
CA GLU A 606 -53.33 99.18 16.71
C GLU A 606 -53.48 100.68 16.41
N MET A 607 -53.89 101.51 17.38
CA MET A 607 -54.07 102.95 17.13
C MET A 607 -52.77 103.77 17.13
N ALA A 608 -51.64 103.24 17.60
CA ALA A 608 -50.40 104.03 17.78
C ALA A 608 -49.17 103.50 17.00
N ARG A 609 -49.26 102.34 16.34
CA ARG A 609 -48.09 101.67 15.72
C ARG A 609 -48.12 101.55 14.19
N ALA A 610 -49.26 101.83 13.56
CA ALA A 610 -49.39 101.71 12.10
C ALA A 610 -48.59 102.78 11.33
N SER A 611 -48.26 103.92 11.94
CA SER A 611 -47.63 105.05 11.22
C SER A 611 -46.11 105.16 11.38
N ILE A 612 -45.47 104.47 12.32
CA ILE A 612 -44.05 104.77 12.68
C ILE A 612 -43.09 103.57 12.47
N ILE A 613 -43.60 102.33 12.36
CA ILE A 613 -42.74 101.13 12.35
C ILE A 613 -42.36 100.63 10.94
N SER A 614 -43.11 100.99 9.89
CA SER A 614 -42.83 100.51 8.52
C SER A 614 -41.53 101.11 7.94
N GLU A 615 -41.17 102.34 8.29
CA GLU A 615 -39.97 103.00 7.74
C GLU A 615 -38.67 102.62 8.48
N GLN A 616 -38.72 102.39 9.80
CA GLN A 616 -37.52 102.07 10.59
C GLN A 616 -37.03 100.62 10.41
N GLN A 617 -37.91 99.68 10.01
CA GLN A 617 -37.53 98.27 9.83
C GLN A 617 -36.87 97.97 8.47
N LEU A 618 -37.12 98.79 7.44
CA LEU A 618 -36.52 98.57 6.12
C LEU A 618 -35.03 98.94 6.09
N ILE A 619 -34.64 99.96 6.86
CA ILE A 619 -33.25 100.46 6.91
C ILE A 619 -32.36 99.56 7.78
N LYS A 620 -32.88 99.04 8.90
CA LYS A 620 -32.13 98.17 9.81
C LYS A 620 -31.83 96.79 9.21
N LYS A 621 -32.74 96.24 8.41
CA LYS A 621 -32.61 94.90 7.81
C LYS A 621 -31.52 94.84 6.73
N ARG A 622 -31.33 95.93 5.96
CA ARG A 622 -30.26 95.99 4.93
C ARG A 622 -28.84 96.08 5.52
N LEU A 623 -28.68 96.75 6.67
CA LEU A 623 -27.38 96.89 7.33
C LEU A 623 -26.94 95.62 8.08
N GLU A 624 -27.87 94.87 8.65
CA GLU A 624 -27.56 93.62 9.38
C GLU A 624 -27.21 92.46 8.42
N GLU A 625 -27.84 92.40 7.23
CA GLU A 625 -27.57 91.36 6.22
C GLU A 625 -26.17 91.50 5.58
N GLU A 626 -25.72 92.73 5.26
CA GLU A 626 -24.37 92.95 4.70
C GLU A 626 -23.25 92.65 5.71
N ALA A 627 -23.44 92.98 6.98
CA ALA A 627 -22.46 92.73 8.03
C ALA A 627 -22.33 91.22 8.34
N HIS A 628 -23.45 90.49 8.39
CA HIS A 628 -23.44 89.05 8.62
C HIS A 628 -22.83 88.26 7.47
N GLN A 629 -23.00 88.70 6.22
CA GLN A 629 -22.46 88.00 5.06
C GLN A 629 -20.95 88.15 4.94
N LYS A 630 -20.39 89.33 5.29
CA LYS A 630 -18.93 89.53 5.38
C LYS A 630 -18.31 88.69 6.49
N MET A 631 -18.89 88.71 7.69
CA MET A 631 -18.36 87.99 8.85
C MET A 631 -18.44 86.46 8.67
N SER A 632 -19.52 85.96 8.03
CA SER A 632 -19.68 84.53 7.73
C SER A 632 -18.63 84.03 6.73
N ASN A 633 -18.29 84.83 5.72
CA ASN A 633 -17.27 84.47 4.73
C ASN A 633 -15.85 84.45 5.34
N GLU A 634 -15.52 85.40 6.21
CA GLU A 634 -14.22 85.42 6.91
C GLU A 634 -14.08 84.25 7.89
N LEU A 635 -15.12 83.92 8.66
CA LEU A 635 -15.14 82.76 9.55
C LEU A 635 -15.00 81.43 8.77
N LYS A 636 -15.59 81.35 7.58
CA LYS A 636 -15.51 80.15 6.73
C LYS A 636 -14.10 79.93 6.17
N ILE A 637 -13.38 81.01 5.86
CA ILE A 637 -11.98 80.96 5.41
C ILE A 637 -11.06 80.58 6.59
N HIS A 638 -11.23 81.20 7.75
CA HIS A 638 -10.42 80.89 8.93
C HIS A 638 -10.62 79.44 9.41
N LYS A 639 -11.86 78.94 9.40
CA LYS A 639 -12.17 77.56 9.76
C LYS A 639 -11.51 76.54 8.84
N LYS A 640 -11.53 76.79 7.52
CA LYS A 640 -10.85 75.91 6.55
C LYS A 640 -9.33 75.88 6.74
N ARG A 641 -8.73 77.01 7.08
CA ARG A 641 -7.29 77.11 7.35
C ARG A 641 -6.90 76.29 8.58
N VAL A 642 -7.60 76.48 9.70
CA VAL A 642 -7.36 75.74 10.95
C VAL A 642 -7.63 74.24 10.78
N GLU A 643 -8.68 73.84 10.05
CA GLU A 643 -8.95 72.42 9.76
C GLU A 643 -7.85 71.77 8.90
N SER A 644 -7.27 72.51 7.96
CA SER A 644 -6.17 72.01 7.12
C SER A 644 -4.86 71.85 7.90
N GLU A 645 -4.55 72.80 8.79
CA GLU A 645 -3.35 72.77 9.65
C GLU A 645 -3.44 71.61 10.66
N LEU A 646 -4.58 71.45 11.34
CA LEU A 646 -4.80 70.34 12.28
C LEU A 646 -4.78 68.97 11.59
N ARG A 647 -5.33 68.84 10.37
CA ARG A 647 -5.25 67.58 9.61
C ARG A 647 -3.82 67.23 9.23
N ASN A 648 -3.04 68.21 8.79
CA ASN A 648 -1.65 67.99 8.41
C ASN A 648 -0.80 67.60 9.63
N GLU A 649 -0.98 68.28 10.76
CA GLU A 649 -0.25 67.98 11.99
C GLU A 649 -0.61 66.60 12.56
N LEU A 650 -1.90 66.23 12.55
CA LEU A 650 -2.36 64.91 12.97
C LEU A 650 -1.84 63.80 12.04
N SER A 651 -1.85 64.03 10.73
CA SER A 651 -1.34 63.08 9.73
C SER A 651 0.16 62.82 9.93
N MET A 652 0.97 63.86 10.16
CA MET A 652 2.40 63.71 10.44
C MET A 652 2.66 62.91 11.72
N LYS A 653 1.95 63.22 12.82
CA LYS A 653 2.11 62.51 14.10
C LYS A 653 1.64 61.05 14.02
N MET A 654 0.54 60.79 13.31
CA MET A 654 0.01 59.44 13.10
C MET A 654 0.95 58.59 12.25
N ASN A 655 1.53 59.16 11.18
CA ASN A 655 2.49 58.44 10.33
C ASN A 655 3.81 58.17 11.06
N ALA A 656 4.29 59.08 11.89
CA ALA A 656 5.45 58.85 12.75
C ALA A 656 5.22 57.69 13.71
N PHE A 657 4.06 57.66 14.40
CA PHE A 657 3.68 56.59 15.30
C PHE A 657 3.53 55.22 14.60
N ILE A 658 2.91 55.19 13.40
CA ILE A 658 2.77 53.97 12.61
C ILE A 658 4.15 53.42 12.20
N ASN A 659 5.07 54.29 11.79
CA ASN A 659 6.41 53.87 11.38
C ASN A 659 7.25 53.36 12.57
N GLU A 660 7.08 53.94 13.75
CA GLU A 660 7.73 53.48 14.96
C GLU A 660 7.22 52.10 15.42
N GLN A 661 5.90 51.89 15.36
CA GLN A 661 5.30 50.58 15.64
C GLN A 661 5.73 49.50 14.64
N LYS A 662 5.82 49.85 13.34
CA LYS A 662 6.33 48.94 12.31
C LYS A 662 7.77 48.52 12.58
N LYS A 663 8.67 49.47 12.88
CA LYS A 663 10.08 49.17 13.22
C LYS A 663 10.19 48.24 14.44
N LYS A 664 9.35 48.45 15.47
CA LYS A 664 9.34 47.60 16.66
C LYS A 664 8.86 46.17 16.36
N GLN A 665 7.82 46.04 15.53
CA GLN A 665 7.33 44.73 15.08
C GLN A 665 8.32 44.00 14.17
N GLU A 666 8.98 44.71 13.26
CA GLU A 666 10.01 44.13 12.39
C GLU A 666 11.23 43.63 13.19
N SER A 667 11.64 44.36 14.23
CA SER A 667 12.71 43.91 15.14
C SER A 667 12.31 42.64 15.91
N ASP A 668 11.10 42.59 16.47
CA ASP A 668 10.58 41.40 17.18
C ASP A 668 10.44 40.17 16.25
N ILE A 669 10.02 40.40 15.00
CA ILE A 669 9.94 39.35 13.98
C ILE A 669 11.34 38.85 13.62
N GLY A 670 12.32 39.74 13.45
CA GLY A 670 13.72 39.37 13.20
C GLY A 670 14.27 38.46 14.29
N GLN A 671 14.14 38.86 15.56
CA GLN A 671 14.63 38.07 16.70
C GLN A 671 13.94 36.70 16.83
N ARG A 672 12.63 36.61 16.55
CA ARG A 672 11.92 35.32 16.52
C ARG A 672 12.38 34.43 15.38
N THR A 673 12.63 35.02 14.22
CA THR A 673 13.08 34.29 13.03
C THR A 673 14.47 33.70 13.24
N ASP A 674 15.39 34.43 13.88
CA ASP A 674 16.73 33.94 14.21
C ASP A 674 16.71 32.80 15.23
N LYS A 675 15.86 32.89 16.27
CA LYS A 675 15.65 31.80 17.24
C LYS A 675 15.11 30.53 16.57
N ILE A 676 14.14 30.67 15.66
CA ILE A 676 13.59 29.54 14.89
C ILE A 676 14.66 28.93 14.00
N ARG A 677 15.49 29.75 13.36
CA ARG A 677 16.59 29.30 12.50
C ARG A 677 17.63 28.50 13.28
N GLN A 678 18.00 28.94 14.48
CA GLN A 678 18.91 28.22 15.37
C GLN A 678 18.31 26.89 15.85
N ALA A 679 17.02 26.86 16.20
CA ALA A 679 16.33 25.63 16.59
C ALA A 679 16.26 24.61 15.45
N LEU A 680 15.97 25.05 14.22
CA LEU A 680 15.97 24.20 13.02
C LEU A 680 17.38 23.67 12.71
N GLN A 681 18.43 24.48 12.85
CA GLN A 681 19.81 24.01 12.69
C GLN A 681 20.19 22.94 13.72
N HIS A 682 19.74 23.07 14.97
CA HIS A 682 19.94 22.05 16.00
C HIS A 682 19.19 20.76 15.67
N GLU A 683 17.93 20.86 15.20
CA GLU A 683 17.14 19.71 14.76
C GLU A 683 17.77 18.99 13.55
N HIS A 684 18.33 19.74 12.59
CA HIS A 684 19.09 19.17 11.48
C HIS A 684 20.32 18.40 11.95
N LYS A 685 21.09 18.93 12.91
CA LYS A 685 22.25 18.23 13.49
C LYS A 685 21.84 16.93 14.19
N ILE A 686 20.74 16.93 14.96
CA ILE A 686 20.20 15.73 15.60
C ILE A 686 19.77 14.71 14.54
N ASN A 687 19.07 15.15 13.50
CA ASN A 687 18.62 14.27 12.43
C ASN A 687 19.78 13.68 11.63
N ASP A 688 20.87 14.41 11.43
CA ASP A 688 22.06 13.89 10.75
C ASP A 688 22.80 12.84 11.58
N ILE A 689 22.88 13.02 12.91
CA ILE A 689 23.42 12.02 13.84
C ILE A 689 22.54 10.76 13.84
N LEU A 690 21.22 10.92 13.90
CA LEU A 690 20.28 9.80 13.84
C LEU A 690 20.35 9.05 12.50
N ARG A 691 20.53 9.77 11.37
CA ARG A 691 20.71 9.16 10.05
C ARG A 691 22.01 8.37 9.95
N LYS A 692 23.12 8.88 10.48
CA LYS A 692 24.39 8.15 10.53
C LYS A 692 24.26 6.86 11.35
N ASN A 693 23.70 6.94 12.56
CA ASN A 693 23.51 5.77 13.42
C ASN A 693 22.54 4.74 12.82
N LEU A 694 21.44 5.19 12.21
CA LEU A 694 20.52 4.31 11.48
C LEU A 694 21.19 3.64 10.29
N SER A 695 22.05 4.37 9.56
CA SER A 695 22.77 3.84 8.40
C SER A 695 23.76 2.73 8.80
N GLU A 696 24.47 2.91 9.91
CA GLU A 696 25.40 1.93 10.47
C GLU A 696 24.67 0.69 11.00
N GLU A 697 23.53 0.86 11.69
CA GLU A 697 22.69 -0.27 12.09
C GLU A 697 22.11 -1.02 10.90
N THR A 698 21.63 -0.33 9.85
CA THR A 698 21.16 -0.99 8.62
C THR A 698 22.28 -1.75 7.93
N TYR A 699 23.50 -1.21 7.87
CA TYR A 699 24.66 -1.89 7.31
C TYR A 699 25.01 -3.16 8.11
N ASN A 700 24.98 -3.09 9.43
CA ASN A 700 25.22 -4.25 10.31
C ASN A 700 24.14 -5.33 10.15
N ILE A 701 22.87 -4.93 10.00
CA ILE A 701 21.76 -5.85 9.72
C ILE A 701 21.95 -6.51 8.35
N GLU A 702 22.35 -5.76 7.33
CA GLU A 702 22.57 -6.30 5.99
C GLU A 702 23.73 -7.30 5.96
N LYS A 703 24.84 -6.98 6.66
CA LYS A 703 25.98 -7.89 6.85
C LYS A 703 25.60 -9.18 7.58
N LEU A 704 24.72 -9.11 8.59
CA LEU A 704 24.17 -10.28 9.28
C LEU A 704 23.25 -11.13 8.38
N LYS A 705 22.44 -10.50 7.53
CA LYS A 705 21.63 -11.23 6.54
C LYS A 705 22.50 -11.95 5.52
N GLU A 706 23.56 -11.31 5.07
CA GLU A 706 24.50 -11.89 4.11
C GLU A 706 25.26 -13.08 4.73
N LEU A 707 25.70 -12.95 5.99
CA LEU A 707 26.29 -14.05 6.75
C LEU A 707 25.30 -15.23 6.89
N ASN A 708 24.03 -14.95 7.22
CA ASN A 708 22.99 -15.97 7.30
C ASN A 708 22.73 -16.65 5.94
N ARG A 709 22.70 -15.90 4.84
CA ARG A 709 22.56 -16.47 3.49
C ARG A 709 23.72 -17.40 3.16
N LYS A 710 24.95 -16.98 3.46
CA LYS A 710 26.16 -17.80 3.27
C LYS A 710 26.09 -19.09 4.10
N THR A 711 25.73 -18.99 5.37
CA THR A 711 25.61 -20.15 6.26
C THR A 711 24.54 -21.14 5.79
N VAL A 712 23.39 -20.65 5.30
CA VAL A 712 22.33 -21.50 4.73
C VAL A 712 22.80 -22.19 3.45
N SER A 713 23.53 -21.48 2.58
CA SER A 713 24.14 -22.05 1.39
C SER A 713 25.15 -23.15 1.74
N ASP A 714 26.05 -22.88 2.68
CA ASP A 714 27.07 -23.83 3.13
C ASP A 714 26.43 -25.11 3.71
N VAL A 715 25.35 -24.99 4.49
CA VAL A 715 24.59 -26.14 5.01
C VAL A 715 23.94 -26.95 3.88
N SER A 716 23.38 -26.27 2.87
CA SER A 716 22.81 -26.93 1.69
C SER A 716 23.88 -27.69 0.90
N ASP A 717 25.06 -27.08 0.70
CA ASP A 717 26.18 -27.68 -0.01
C ASP A 717 26.76 -28.88 0.73
N ILE A 718 26.85 -28.82 2.07
CA ILE A 718 27.25 -29.96 2.90
C ILE A 718 26.25 -31.10 2.74
N LYS A 719 24.94 -30.84 2.84
CA LYS A 719 23.88 -31.86 2.65
C LYS A 719 23.96 -32.48 1.25
N HIS A 720 24.20 -31.68 0.22
CA HIS A 720 24.35 -32.17 -1.14
C HIS A 720 25.62 -33.02 -1.33
N LYS A 721 26.77 -32.57 -0.82
CA LYS A 721 28.04 -33.32 -0.84
C LYS A 721 27.93 -34.66 -0.11
N GLU A 722 27.24 -34.71 1.03
CA GLU A 722 26.98 -35.96 1.74
C GLU A 722 26.05 -36.91 0.97
N SER A 723 24.98 -36.39 0.36
CA SER A 723 24.11 -37.19 -0.51
C SER A 723 24.89 -37.80 -1.69
N LEU A 724 25.82 -37.05 -2.28
CA LEU A 724 26.68 -37.55 -3.35
C LEU A 724 27.66 -38.63 -2.85
N LYS A 725 28.22 -38.47 -1.64
CA LYS A 725 29.06 -39.50 -1.00
C LYS A 725 28.26 -40.79 -0.77
N ARG A 726 27.03 -40.69 -0.24
CA ARG A 726 26.12 -41.83 -0.06
C ARG A 726 25.86 -42.56 -1.37
N ALA A 727 25.52 -41.82 -2.43
CA ALA A 727 25.28 -42.42 -3.75
C ALA A 727 26.52 -43.11 -4.33
N LYS A 728 27.72 -42.52 -4.15
CA LYS A 728 28.99 -43.12 -4.59
C LYS A 728 29.31 -44.40 -3.84
N GLU A 729 29.16 -44.43 -2.51
CA GLU A 729 29.39 -45.63 -1.71
C GLU A 729 28.38 -46.74 -2.04
N HIS A 730 27.09 -46.40 -2.19
CA HIS A 730 26.06 -47.35 -2.61
C HIS A 730 26.38 -47.97 -3.98
N LYS A 731 26.82 -47.13 -4.94
CA LYS A 731 27.24 -47.60 -6.27
C LYS A 731 28.47 -48.50 -6.20
N LYS A 732 29.45 -48.18 -5.34
CA LYS A 732 30.63 -49.04 -5.11
C LYS A 732 30.23 -50.40 -4.53
N LEU A 733 29.31 -50.43 -3.56
CA LEU A 733 28.84 -51.67 -2.94
C LEU A 733 28.12 -52.59 -3.95
N ILE A 734 27.23 -52.01 -4.77
CA ILE A 734 26.55 -52.75 -5.84
C ILE A 734 27.55 -53.27 -6.87
N ALA A 735 28.54 -52.45 -7.26
CA ALA A 735 29.54 -52.87 -8.22
C ALA A 735 30.40 -54.03 -7.70
N GLN A 736 30.76 -54.01 -6.41
CA GLN A 736 31.47 -55.11 -5.77
C GLN A 736 30.62 -56.38 -5.75
N HIS A 737 29.35 -56.28 -5.34
CA HIS A 737 28.44 -57.43 -5.29
C HIS A 737 28.20 -58.07 -6.65
N LYS A 738 28.13 -57.25 -7.72
CA LYS A 738 28.08 -57.78 -9.09
C LYS A 738 29.30 -58.63 -9.41
N LYS A 739 30.51 -58.16 -9.08
CA LYS A 739 31.75 -58.94 -9.26
C LYS A 739 31.71 -60.24 -8.45
N ASP A 740 31.23 -60.17 -7.22
CA ASP A 740 31.12 -61.34 -6.35
C ASP A 740 30.13 -62.38 -6.94
N ILE A 741 28.97 -61.95 -7.44
CA ILE A 741 28.01 -62.82 -8.16
C ILE A 741 28.63 -63.41 -9.43
N ASP A 742 29.32 -62.60 -10.24
CA ASP A 742 29.94 -63.05 -11.49
C ASP A 742 31.02 -64.11 -11.20
N TYR A 743 31.82 -63.90 -10.15
CA TYR A 743 32.80 -64.87 -9.66
C TYR A 743 32.14 -66.17 -9.21
N LEU A 744 31.10 -66.09 -8.38
CA LEU A 744 30.37 -67.24 -7.86
C LEU A 744 29.70 -68.05 -8.98
N THR A 745 29.10 -67.35 -9.95
CA THR A 745 28.50 -67.96 -11.14
C THR A 745 29.56 -68.67 -11.99
N SER A 746 30.75 -68.08 -12.10
CA SER A 746 31.88 -68.67 -12.84
C SER A 746 32.41 -69.92 -12.16
N GLN A 747 32.58 -69.90 -10.83
CA GLN A 747 32.95 -71.08 -10.05
C GLN A 747 31.93 -72.21 -10.20
N LEU A 748 30.64 -71.90 -10.01
CA LEU A 748 29.57 -72.90 -10.13
C LEU A 748 29.53 -73.53 -11.53
N LYS A 749 29.74 -72.74 -12.59
CA LYS A 749 29.81 -73.27 -13.95
C LYS A 749 31.00 -74.23 -14.10
N LYS A 750 32.16 -73.89 -13.56
CA LYS A 750 33.34 -74.75 -13.59
C LYS A 750 33.08 -76.08 -12.87
N ASP A 751 32.48 -76.02 -11.69
CA ASP A 751 32.11 -77.21 -10.91
C ASP A 751 31.07 -78.07 -11.65
N PHE A 752 30.08 -77.43 -12.28
CA PHE A 752 29.08 -78.11 -13.10
C PHE A 752 29.71 -78.88 -14.26
N TYR A 753 30.55 -78.23 -15.06
CA TYR A 753 31.17 -78.89 -16.23
C TYR A 753 32.12 -80.01 -15.81
N SER A 754 32.83 -79.85 -14.70
CA SER A 754 33.69 -80.90 -14.13
C SER A 754 32.88 -82.13 -13.71
N LYS A 755 31.83 -81.93 -12.89
CA LYS A 755 30.93 -83.01 -12.44
C LYS A 755 30.21 -83.67 -13.60
N PHE A 756 29.68 -82.88 -14.54
CA PHE A 756 28.99 -83.40 -15.73
C PHE A 756 29.92 -84.26 -16.59
N GLY A 757 31.18 -83.82 -16.79
CA GLY A 757 32.17 -84.61 -17.50
C GLY A 757 32.44 -85.96 -16.82
N GLN A 758 32.61 -85.97 -15.50
CA GLN A 758 32.84 -87.19 -14.73
C GLN A 758 31.66 -88.17 -14.78
N GLU A 759 30.42 -87.68 -14.60
CA GLU A 759 29.23 -88.53 -14.65
C GLU A 759 28.93 -89.03 -16.07
N LEU A 760 29.12 -88.18 -17.08
CA LEU A 760 28.97 -88.60 -18.47
C LEU A 760 29.96 -89.72 -18.82
N GLN A 761 31.21 -89.61 -18.35
CA GLN A 761 32.22 -90.66 -18.55
C GLN A 761 31.79 -91.99 -17.92
N LYS A 762 31.25 -91.96 -16.69
CA LYS A 762 30.73 -93.17 -16.01
C LYS A 762 29.59 -93.81 -16.81
N HIS A 763 28.65 -93.00 -17.32
CA HIS A 763 27.54 -93.50 -18.14
C HIS A 763 28.01 -94.08 -19.48
N ILE A 764 29.02 -93.47 -20.12
CA ILE A 764 29.64 -93.99 -21.35
C ILE A 764 30.29 -95.35 -21.08
N SER A 765 31.06 -95.50 -20.00
CA SER A 765 31.71 -96.75 -19.63
C SER A 765 30.69 -97.88 -19.37
N LEU A 766 29.63 -97.59 -18.61
CA LEU A 766 28.56 -98.56 -18.33
C LEU A 766 27.80 -98.98 -19.59
N GLU A 767 27.47 -98.02 -20.46
CA GLU A 767 26.76 -98.30 -21.72
C GLU A 767 27.62 -99.14 -22.67
N LYS A 768 28.92 -98.84 -22.74
CA LYS A 768 29.88 -99.60 -23.55
C LYS A 768 29.94 -101.06 -23.07
N GLU A 769 30.04 -101.27 -21.76
CA GLU A 769 30.07 -102.62 -21.17
C GLU A 769 28.76 -103.39 -21.44
N GLN A 770 27.60 -102.74 -21.36
CA GLN A 770 26.30 -103.34 -21.67
C GLN A 770 26.20 -103.76 -23.14
N LEU A 771 26.55 -102.86 -24.07
CA LEU A 771 26.48 -103.15 -25.49
C LEU A 771 27.54 -104.15 -25.93
N ASP A 772 28.72 -104.18 -25.30
CA ASP A 772 29.76 -105.19 -25.57
C ASP A 772 29.24 -106.60 -25.22
N LYS A 773 28.51 -106.73 -24.10
CA LYS A 773 27.81 -107.97 -23.72
C LYS A 773 26.70 -108.34 -24.73
N GLU A 774 25.89 -107.39 -25.18
CA GLU A 774 24.88 -107.64 -26.22
C GLU A 774 25.50 -108.04 -27.57
N PHE A 775 26.57 -107.37 -27.98
CA PHE A 775 27.25 -107.63 -29.24
C PHE A 775 27.88 -109.04 -29.25
N THR A 776 28.55 -109.42 -28.17
CA THR A 776 29.13 -110.76 -28.02
C THR A 776 28.08 -111.86 -28.04
N LEU A 777 26.95 -111.67 -27.36
CA LEU A 777 25.80 -112.58 -27.42
C LEU A 777 25.26 -112.73 -28.85
N LYS A 778 24.97 -111.60 -29.53
CA LYS A 778 24.49 -111.62 -30.92
C LYS A 778 25.49 -112.25 -31.89
N LEU A 779 26.78 -111.98 -31.70
CA LEU A 779 27.84 -112.58 -32.51
C LEU A 779 27.86 -114.10 -32.32
N ALA A 780 27.63 -114.60 -31.10
CA ALA A 780 27.54 -116.02 -30.79
C ALA A 780 26.29 -116.67 -31.40
N GLU A 781 25.11 -116.05 -31.28
CA GLU A 781 23.85 -116.51 -31.92
C GLU A 781 23.98 -116.55 -33.45
N SER A 782 24.73 -115.62 -34.02
CA SER A 782 24.93 -115.56 -35.47
C SER A 782 25.94 -116.56 -36.00
N LYS A 783 26.78 -117.17 -35.15
CA LYS A 783 27.80 -118.15 -35.59
C LYS A 783 27.20 -119.37 -36.25
N GLU A 784 25.99 -119.79 -35.88
CA GLU A 784 25.27 -120.86 -36.58
C GLU A 784 24.85 -120.43 -37.98
N LYS A 785 24.25 -119.24 -38.11
CA LYS A 785 23.80 -118.68 -39.39
C LYS A 785 24.94 -118.35 -40.36
N LEU A 786 26.16 -118.19 -39.83
CA LEU A 786 27.36 -117.86 -40.60
C LEU A 786 28.06 -119.10 -41.21
N LYS A 787 27.67 -120.33 -40.86
CA LYS A 787 28.28 -121.56 -41.40
C LYS A 787 27.98 -121.77 -42.89
N ASP A 788 26.84 -121.25 -43.36
CA ASP A 788 26.35 -121.46 -44.73
C ASP A 788 26.61 -120.26 -45.67
N LEU A 789 27.27 -119.20 -45.18
CA LEU A 789 27.52 -117.96 -45.91
C LEU A 789 28.93 -117.91 -46.50
N SER A 790 29.08 -117.31 -47.67
CA SER A 790 30.39 -117.07 -48.29
C SER A 790 31.24 -116.11 -47.45
N GLY A 791 32.58 -116.21 -47.55
CA GLY A 791 33.49 -115.34 -46.80
C GLY A 791 33.34 -113.83 -47.08
N ARG A 792 32.63 -113.45 -48.15
CA ARG A 792 32.24 -112.06 -48.43
C ARG A 792 31.01 -111.65 -47.64
N GLU A 793 29.97 -112.49 -47.62
CA GLU A 793 28.74 -112.27 -46.86
C GLU A 793 28.99 -112.28 -45.34
N VAL A 794 29.90 -113.14 -44.84
CA VAL A 794 30.35 -113.13 -43.44
C VAL A 794 30.98 -111.79 -43.05
N ARG A 795 31.77 -111.18 -43.96
CA ARG A 795 32.40 -109.88 -43.73
C ARG A 795 31.37 -108.75 -43.75
N GLU A 796 30.45 -108.76 -44.71
CA GLU A 796 29.36 -107.78 -44.76
C GLU A 796 28.43 -107.88 -43.55
N PHE A 797 28.09 -109.10 -43.12
CA PHE A 797 27.27 -109.32 -41.93
C PHE A 797 27.94 -108.81 -40.66
N LYS A 798 29.23 -109.13 -40.44
CA LYS A 798 30.01 -108.59 -39.31
C LYS A 798 30.13 -107.06 -39.37
N SER A 799 30.28 -106.50 -40.57
CA SER A 799 30.33 -105.05 -40.75
C SER A 799 29.00 -104.37 -40.43
N LYS A 800 27.87 -104.96 -40.85
CA LYS A 800 26.52 -104.49 -40.50
C LYS A 800 26.27 -104.56 -39.00
N LEU A 801 26.61 -105.68 -38.35
CA LEU A 801 26.47 -105.84 -36.90
C LEU A 801 27.30 -104.83 -36.11
N ARG A 802 28.50 -104.52 -36.60
CA ARG A 802 29.37 -103.50 -35.98
C ARG A 802 28.83 -102.08 -36.19
N SER A 803 28.30 -101.79 -37.38
CA SER A 803 27.59 -100.54 -37.67
C SER A 803 26.36 -100.36 -36.78
N GLU A 804 25.53 -101.40 -36.62
CA GLU A 804 24.36 -101.36 -35.73
C GLU A 804 24.75 -101.14 -34.26
N TYR A 805 25.83 -101.77 -33.81
CA TYR A 805 26.40 -101.54 -32.49
C TYR A 805 26.84 -100.08 -32.33
N ASP A 806 27.62 -99.55 -33.27
CA ASP A 806 28.15 -98.18 -33.20
C ASP A 806 27.02 -97.14 -33.23
N ASP A 807 25.99 -97.37 -34.05
CA ASP A 807 24.81 -96.50 -34.12
C ASP A 807 23.97 -96.55 -32.85
N LYS A 808 23.76 -97.74 -32.27
CA LYS A 808 23.06 -97.90 -30.99
C LYS A 808 23.84 -97.25 -29.85
N PHE A 809 25.16 -97.46 -29.80
CA PHE A 809 26.04 -96.85 -28.81
C PHE A 809 25.98 -95.32 -28.89
N ARG A 810 26.08 -94.74 -30.10
CA ARG A 810 25.94 -93.28 -30.29
C ARG A 810 24.58 -92.77 -29.84
N LYS A 811 23.47 -93.39 -30.27
CA LYS A 811 22.11 -92.96 -29.90
C LYS A 811 21.86 -93.06 -28.40
N ASN A 812 22.28 -94.15 -27.76
CA ASN A 812 22.12 -94.33 -26.31
C ASN A 812 22.98 -93.34 -25.52
N ILE A 813 24.20 -93.05 -25.97
CA ILE A 813 25.05 -92.02 -25.37
C ILE A 813 24.41 -90.64 -25.53
N GLU A 814 23.90 -90.27 -26.71
CA GLU A 814 23.24 -88.99 -26.91
C GLU A 814 22.01 -88.84 -26.00
N LEU A 815 21.18 -89.87 -25.91
CA LEU A 815 20.00 -89.88 -25.04
C LEU A 815 20.39 -89.77 -23.56
N LYS A 816 21.39 -90.55 -23.10
CA LYS A 816 21.89 -90.48 -21.72
C LYS A 816 22.54 -89.13 -21.42
N LYS A 817 23.31 -88.58 -22.36
CA LYS A 817 23.93 -87.26 -22.28
C LYS A 817 22.87 -86.18 -22.12
N GLU A 818 21.79 -86.22 -22.90
CA GLU A 818 20.72 -85.23 -22.83
C GLU A 818 19.94 -85.32 -21.51
N LYS A 819 19.59 -86.54 -21.06
CA LYS A 819 18.93 -86.76 -19.76
C LYS A 819 19.80 -86.27 -18.60
N LEU A 820 21.06 -86.69 -18.56
CA LEU A 820 22.02 -86.29 -17.53
C LEU A 820 22.25 -84.77 -17.53
N GLN A 821 22.37 -84.17 -18.73
CA GLN A 821 22.55 -82.73 -18.86
C GLN A 821 21.34 -81.97 -18.31
N ASN A 822 20.11 -82.46 -18.56
CA ASN A 822 18.90 -81.84 -18.04
C ASN A 822 18.75 -81.99 -16.52
N GLU A 823 19.05 -83.16 -15.95
CA GLU A 823 19.03 -83.39 -14.50
C GLU A 823 20.06 -82.53 -13.78
N MET A 824 21.31 -82.57 -14.25
CA MET A 824 22.36 -81.73 -13.68
C MET A 824 22.09 -80.24 -13.86
N ARG A 825 21.51 -79.80 -14.98
CA ARG A 825 21.11 -78.39 -15.16
C ARG A 825 20.08 -77.99 -14.11
N LYS A 826 19.08 -78.83 -13.83
CA LYS A 826 18.08 -78.56 -12.78
C LYS A 826 18.74 -78.42 -11.41
N GLN A 827 19.66 -79.32 -11.07
CA GLN A 827 20.41 -79.26 -9.81
C GLN A 827 21.28 -78.00 -9.73
N PHE A 828 22.02 -77.69 -10.80
CA PHE A 828 22.81 -76.46 -10.91
C PHE A 828 21.97 -75.20 -10.70
N PHE A 829 20.79 -75.12 -11.31
CA PHE A 829 19.91 -73.96 -11.12
C PHE A 829 19.44 -73.83 -9.67
N ARG A 830 19.16 -74.94 -8.97
CA ARG A 830 18.81 -74.91 -7.54
C ARG A 830 19.99 -74.40 -6.69
N GLU A 831 21.16 -75.03 -6.82
CA GLU A 831 22.38 -74.67 -6.06
C GLU A 831 22.83 -73.23 -6.37
N SER A 832 22.76 -72.83 -7.63
CA SER A 832 23.09 -71.47 -8.07
C SER A 832 22.13 -70.44 -7.50
N ASN A 833 20.82 -70.70 -7.54
CA ASN A 833 19.83 -69.80 -6.99
C ASN A 833 19.98 -69.65 -5.47
N GLU A 834 20.22 -70.73 -4.73
CA GLU A 834 20.45 -70.68 -3.28
C GLU A 834 21.68 -69.85 -2.93
N LYS A 835 22.82 -70.08 -3.60
CA LYS A 835 24.04 -69.31 -3.35
C LYS A 835 23.91 -67.84 -3.76
N ILE A 836 23.25 -67.55 -4.89
CA ILE A 836 22.95 -66.17 -5.31
C ILE A 836 22.00 -65.48 -4.31
N LEU A 837 21.03 -66.20 -3.75
CA LEU A 837 20.10 -65.67 -2.75
C LEU A 837 20.85 -65.29 -1.46
N LEU A 838 21.76 -66.15 -0.98
CA LEU A 838 22.61 -65.86 0.18
C LEU A 838 23.49 -64.63 -0.06
N GLU A 839 24.10 -64.50 -1.24
CA GLU A 839 24.87 -63.30 -1.56
C GLU A 839 23.99 -62.04 -1.64
N ARG A 840 22.76 -62.13 -2.17
CA ARG A 840 21.82 -61.01 -2.16
C ARG A 840 21.48 -60.58 -0.73
N GLN A 841 21.24 -61.53 0.18
CA GLN A 841 21.02 -61.22 1.60
C GLN A 841 22.22 -60.49 2.22
N LYS A 842 23.46 -60.94 1.95
CA LYS A 842 24.68 -60.25 2.42
C LYS A 842 24.77 -58.81 1.88
N LEU A 843 24.39 -58.57 0.62
CA LEU A 843 24.33 -57.21 0.08
C LEU A 843 23.30 -56.37 0.83
N ASP A 844 22.09 -56.90 1.02
CA ASP A 844 21.02 -56.18 1.70
C ASP A 844 21.39 -55.82 3.13
N ASP A 845 22.05 -56.72 3.87
CA ASP A 845 22.53 -56.44 5.23
C ASP A 845 23.61 -55.37 5.25
N LYS A 846 24.58 -55.42 4.31
CA LYS A 846 25.60 -54.36 4.18
C LYS A 846 24.97 -53.01 3.78
N LEU A 847 23.97 -53.01 2.91
CA LEU A 847 23.22 -51.81 2.53
C LEU A 847 22.46 -51.25 3.73
N ARG A 848 21.76 -52.07 4.52
CA ARG A 848 21.09 -51.65 5.77
C ARG A 848 22.07 -51.08 6.79
N ALA A 849 23.23 -51.71 6.96
CA ALA A 849 24.28 -51.21 7.87
C ALA A 849 24.80 -49.83 7.41
N LEU A 850 25.02 -49.67 6.10
CA LEU A 850 25.43 -48.40 5.50
C LEU A 850 24.35 -47.33 5.72
N GLU A 851 23.07 -47.64 5.48
CA GLU A 851 21.96 -46.73 5.75
C GLU A 851 21.85 -46.33 7.22
N LYS A 852 22.05 -47.27 8.15
CA LYS A 852 22.07 -46.99 9.59
C LYS A 852 23.20 -46.00 9.94
N LYS A 853 24.40 -46.20 9.38
CA LYS A 853 25.54 -45.29 9.57
C LYS A 853 25.25 -43.88 9.04
N TYR A 854 24.61 -43.77 7.88
CA TYR A 854 24.20 -42.48 7.32
C TYR A 854 23.12 -41.80 8.15
N LYS A 855 22.14 -42.57 8.63
CA LYS A 855 21.07 -42.05 9.49
C LYS A 855 21.61 -41.48 10.80
N MET A 856 22.55 -42.17 11.46
CA MET A 856 23.23 -41.64 12.64
C MET A 856 23.97 -40.33 12.35
N ARG A 857 24.68 -40.24 11.21
CA ARG A 857 25.39 -39.02 10.80
C ARG A 857 24.44 -37.87 10.50
N GLU A 858 23.32 -38.15 9.85
CA GLU A 858 22.26 -37.16 9.59
C GLU A 858 21.65 -36.66 10.90
N ASP A 859 21.40 -37.55 11.85
CA ASP A 859 20.90 -37.18 13.18
C ASP A 859 21.91 -36.31 13.95
N ASP A 860 23.20 -36.60 13.84
CA ASP A 860 24.26 -35.76 14.44
C ASP A 860 24.35 -34.38 13.76
N LEU A 861 24.21 -34.30 12.44
CA LEU A 861 24.10 -33.02 11.73
C LEU A 861 22.86 -32.25 12.16
N ARG A 862 21.72 -32.91 12.33
CA ARG A 862 20.49 -32.27 12.84
C ARG A 862 20.67 -31.78 14.27
N LYS A 863 21.39 -32.50 15.13
CA LYS A 863 21.73 -32.04 16.48
C LYS A 863 22.62 -30.79 16.45
N ARG A 864 23.65 -30.78 15.59
CA ARG A 864 24.51 -29.59 15.36
C ARG A 864 23.72 -28.41 14.81
N GLU A 865 22.85 -28.64 13.83
CA GLU A 865 21.96 -27.62 13.26
C GLU A 865 21.03 -27.03 14.34
N LYS A 866 20.41 -27.87 15.18
CA LYS A 866 19.61 -27.41 16.33
C LYS A 866 20.44 -26.60 17.33
N HIS A 867 21.69 -27.00 17.60
CA HIS A 867 22.58 -26.25 18.47
C HIS A 867 22.93 -24.88 17.89
N PHE A 868 23.30 -24.81 16.61
CA PHE A 868 23.54 -23.54 15.90
C PHE A 868 22.32 -22.62 15.91
N VAL A 869 21.12 -23.16 15.63
CA VAL A 869 19.87 -22.40 15.70
C VAL A 869 19.61 -21.87 17.11
N LYS A 870 19.88 -22.66 18.16
CA LYS A 870 19.77 -22.19 19.56
C LYS A 870 20.76 -21.05 19.86
N VAL A 871 22.02 -21.16 19.43
CA VAL A 871 23.04 -20.13 19.62
C VAL A 871 22.67 -18.83 18.88
N HIS A 872 22.22 -18.92 17.63
CA HIS A 872 21.75 -17.76 16.87
C HIS A 872 20.50 -17.14 17.46
N LYS A 873 19.56 -17.96 17.96
CA LYS A 873 18.37 -17.46 18.66
C LYS A 873 18.75 -16.73 19.95
N ALA A 874 19.72 -17.24 20.71
CA ALA A 874 20.24 -16.56 21.89
C ALA A 874 20.90 -15.21 21.56
N LYS A 875 21.73 -15.16 20.50
CA LYS A 875 22.32 -13.90 20.00
C LYS A 875 21.25 -12.91 19.53
N ALA A 876 20.23 -13.38 18.81
CA ALA A 876 19.13 -12.53 18.36
C ALA A 876 18.33 -11.98 19.55
N LEU A 877 18.08 -12.81 20.57
CA LEU A 877 17.42 -12.37 21.81
C LEU A 877 18.25 -11.32 22.54
N PHE A 878 19.58 -11.51 22.63
CA PHE A 878 20.50 -10.53 23.19
C PHE A 878 20.43 -9.17 22.46
N ILE A 879 20.50 -9.18 21.12
CA ILE A 879 20.36 -7.96 20.30
C ILE A 879 19.00 -7.30 20.52
N THR A 880 17.91 -8.08 20.62
CA THR A 880 16.58 -7.50 20.89
C THR A 880 16.46 -6.90 22.29
N SER A 881 17.09 -7.50 23.31
CA SER A 881 17.14 -6.90 24.65
C SER A 881 17.96 -5.61 24.68
N GLU A 882 19.06 -5.56 23.94
CA GLU A 882 19.91 -4.38 23.83
C GLU A 882 19.18 -3.23 23.11
N LYS A 883 18.50 -3.54 22.00
CA LYS A 883 17.62 -2.57 21.31
C LYS A 883 16.51 -2.04 22.21
N LYS A 884 15.93 -2.90 23.07
CA LYS A 884 14.90 -2.48 24.02
C LYS A 884 15.47 -1.54 25.08
N SER A 885 16.66 -1.84 25.62
CA SER A 885 17.39 -0.96 26.55
C SER A 885 17.74 0.40 25.91
N LEU A 886 18.17 0.41 24.64
CA LEU A 886 18.43 1.63 23.88
C LEU A 886 17.16 2.46 23.67
N MET A 887 16.03 1.84 23.31
CA MET A 887 14.76 2.55 23.18
C MET A 887 14.27 3.12 24.52
N GLU A 888 14.45 2.38 25.63
CA GLU A 888 14.11 2.88 26.97
C GLU A 888 14.96 4.09 27.36
N ARG A 889 16.28 4.05 27.11
CA ARG A 889 17.18 5.21 27.30
C ARG A 889 16.79 6.40 26.42
N MET A 890 16.44 6.16 25.17
CA MET A 890 16.02 7.21 24.25
C MET A 890 14.67 7.85 24.65
N ASN A 891 13.75 7.05 25.19
CA ASN A 891 12.48 7.54 25.71
C ASN A 891 12.65 8.34 27.02
N LEU A 892 13.58 7.93 27.88
CA LEU A 892 13.96 8.69 29.08
C LEU A 892 14.60 10.04 28.70
N PHE A 893 15.46 10.06 27.68
CA PHE A 893 16.06 11.29 27.16
C PHE A 893 15.00 12.25 26.58
N LYS A 894 14.03 11.73 25.80
CA LYS A 894 12.91 12.55 25.28
C LYS A 894 12.03 13.13 26.37
N ARG A 895 11.82 12.39 27.47
CA ARG A 895 11.06 12.90 28.64
C ARG A 895 11.82 14.01 29.35
N SER A 896 13.12 13.84 29.58
CA SER A 896 13.92 14.86 30.27
C SER A 896 14.11 16.14 29.43
N GLU A 897 14.20 16.04 28.10
CA GLU A 897 14.18 17.22 27.22
C GLU A 897 12.81 17.90 27.16
N GLY A 898 11.72 17.13 27.15
CA GLY A 898 10.36 17.67 27.22
C GLY A 898 10.13 18.48 28.50
N GLU A 899 10.55 17.94 29.64
CA GLU A 899 10.45 18.60 30.95
C GLU A 899 11.29 19.89 31.01
N LYS A 900 12.49 19.90 30.42
CA LYS A 900 13.34 21.11 30.30
C LYS A 900 12.71 22.18 29.41
N MET A 901 12.11 21.79 28.29
CA MET A 901 11.43 22.71 27.36
C MET A 901 10.16 23.31 27.98
N ASP A 902 9.41 22.54 28.77
CA ASP A 902 8.23 23.04 29.47
C ASP A 902 8.60 23.96 30.64
N ALA A 903 9.72 23.70 31.34
CA ALA A 903 10.27 24.61 32.32
C ALA A 903 10.70 25.95 31.70
N PHE A 904 11.40 25.89 30.55
CA PHE A 904 11.83 27.08 29.80
C PHE A 904 10.64 27.92 29.32
N ARG A 905 9.58 27.28 28.79
CA ARG A 905 8.34 27.96 28.36
C ARG A 905 7.61 28.65 29.52
N LYS A 906 7.56 28.02 30.69
CA LYS A 906 6.97 28.62 31.90
C LYS A 906 7.79 29.82 32.39
N GLU A 907 9.11 29.77 32.26
CA GLU A 907 9.99 30.88 32.62
C GLU A 907 9.90 32.06 31.64
N GLU A 908 9.82 31.81 30.33
CA GLU A 908 9.57 32.84 29.32
C GLU A 908 8.20 33.51 29.52
N GLN A 909 7.15 32.75 29.82
CA GLN A 909 5.83 33.32 30.14
C GLN A 909 5.86 34.21 31.38
N LYS A 910 6.65 33.86 32.41
CA LYS A 910 6.83 34.72 33.59
C LYS A 910 7.55 36.03 33.23
N LYS A 911 8.60 35.95 32.41
CA LYS A 911 9.34 37.13 31.93
C LYS A 911 8.47 38.05 31.07
N LEU A 912 7.60 37.47 30.23
CA LEU A 912 6.66 38.23 29.39
C LEU A 912 5.64 38.98 30.24
N LYS A 913 5.03 38.30 31.23
CA LYS A 913 4.08 38.92 32.17
C LYS A 913 4.73 40.04 33.00
N GLN A 914 5.97 39.87 33.43
CA GLN A 914 6.71 40.94 34.12
C GLN A 914 6.99 42.14 33.22
N LYS A 915 7.28 41.92 31.93
CA LYS A 915 7.51 43.00 30.97
C LYS A 915 6.23 43.76 30.65
N GLU A 916 5.10 43.07 30.52
CA GLU A 916 3.77 43.68 30.35
C GLU A 916 3.38 44.53 31.57
N LEU A 917 3.64 44.03 32.78
CA LEU A 917 3.38 44.76 34.02
C LEU A 917 4.20 46.07 34.09
N ARG A 918 5.49 46.01 33.75
CA ARG A 918 6.36 47.22 33.72
C ARG A 918 5.90 48.24 32.69
N LEU A 919 5.50 47.81 31.49
CA LEU A 919 4.97 48.71 30.46
C LEU A 919 3.66 49.37 30.89
N ALA A 920 2.78 48.64 31.58
CA ALA A 920 1.55 49.20 32.14
C ALA A 920 1.83 50.24 33.24
N GLU A 921 2.81 49.98 34.12
CA GLU A 921 3.23 50.92 35.16
C GLU A 921 3.90 52.18 34.60
N GLU A 922 4.68 52.06 33.51
CA GLU A 922 5.28 53.20 32.80
C GLU A 922 4.21 54.07 32.13
N ALA A 923 3.27 53.45 31.40
CA ALA A 923 2.16 54.17 30.79
C ALA A 923 1.28 54.88 31.83
N HIS A 924 1.03 54.24 32.98
CA HIS A 924 0.31 54.86 34.09
C HIS A 924 1.10 56.05 34.69
N ARG A 925 2.43 55.92 34.83
CA ARG A 925 3.28 57.02 35.29
C ARG A 925 3.30 58.21 34.32
N GLU A 926 3.36 57.96 33.02
CA GLU A 926 3.29 59.04 32.01
C GLU A 926 1.94 59.75 32.03
N MET A 927 0.85 58.99 32.12
CA MET A 927 -0.50 59.55 32.24
C MET A 927 -0.63 60.45 33.49
N LEU A 928 -0.09 60.02 34.63
CA LEU A 928 -0.07 60.83 35.85
C LEU A 928 0.77 62.10 35.71
N LYS A 929 1.91 62.05 35.00
CA LYS A 929 2.71 63.25 34.69
C LYS A 929 1.93 64.22 33.82
N GLU A 930 1.24 63.74 32.78
CA GLU A 930 0.45 64.59 31.89
C GLU A 930 -0.74 65.22 32.62
N LEU A 931 -1.42 64.47 33.50
CA LEU A 931 -2.50 64.99 34.34
C LEU A 931 -2.00 66.08 35.30
N ARG A 932 -0.82 65.90 35.92
CA ARG A 932 -0.21 66.95 36.77
C ARG A 932 0.15 68.20 35.97
N LEU A 933 0.69 68.07 34.77
CA LEU A 933 0.99 69.22 33.90
C LEU A 933 -0.29 69.98 33.51
N ARG A 934 -1.39 69.26 33.21
CA ARG A 934 -2.70 69.88 32.95
C ARG A 934 -3.26 70.57 34.17
N GLU A 935 -3.09 70.00 35.36
CA GLU A 935 -3.50 70.61 36.62
C GLU A 935 -2.73 71.91 36.89
N VAL A 936 -1.41 71.92 36.69
CA VAL A 936 -0.58 73.13 36.81
C VAL A 936 -1.01 74.20 35.81
N ALA A 937 -1.22 73.83 34.54
CA ALA A 937 -1.68 74.78 33.52
C ALA A 937 -3.08 75.35 33.82
N LEU A 938 -3.97 74.56 34.42
CA LEU A 938 -5.28 75.02 34.87
C LEU A 938 -5.16 75.97 36.07
N LYS A 939 -4.31 75.65 37.05
CA LYS A 939 -4.03 76.52 38.20
C LYS A 939 -3.44 77.86 37.75
N GLU A 940 -2.49 77.86 36.81
CA GLU A 940 -1.94 79.10 36.25
C GLU A 940 -2.99 79.92 35.49
N ARG A 941 -3.88 79.28 34.71
CA ARG A 941 -4.96 79.99 34.02
C ARG A 941 -5.95 80.61 35.00
N LEU A 942 -6.30 79.88 36.05
CA LEU A 942 -7.17 80.38 37.12
C LEU A 942 -6.51 81.54 37.87
N GLN A 943 -5.20 81.44 38.16
CA GLN A 943 -4.45 82.52 38.81
C GLN A 943 -4.42 83.77 37.94
N ARG A 944 -4.08 83.66 36.65
CA ARG A 944 -4.10 84.81 35.72
C ARG A 944 -5.49 85.43 35.59
N HIS A 945 -6.56 84.61 35.63
CA HIS A 945 -7.92 85.11 35.61
C HIS A 945 -8.30 85.82 36.93
N PHE A 946 -7.84 85.30 38.06
CA PHE A 946 -8.01 85.92 39.37
C PHE A 946 -7.27 87.26 39.45
N ASP A 947 -5.99 87.30 39.08
CA ASP A 947 -5.16 88.51 39.07
C ASP A 947 -5.75 89.58 38.14
N LYS A 948 -6.27 89.18 36.97
CA LYS A 948 -6.97 90.07 36.06
C LYS A 948 -8.22 90.67 36.70
N LYS A 949 -9.03 89.86 37.38
CA LYS A 949 -10.22 90.36 38.11
C LYS A 949 -9.84 91.28 39.26
N VAL A 950 -8.79 90.97 40.02
CA VAL A 950 -8.29 91.85 41.09
C VAL A 950 -7.84 93.19 40.52
N LYS A 951 -7.18 93.20 39.36
CA LYS A 951 -6.80 94.43 38.66
C LYS A 951 -8.01 95.23 38.19
N GLU A 952 -8.99 94.57 37.58
CA GLU A 952 -10.27 95.20 37.17
C GLU A 952 -11.00 95.83 38.38
N TYR A 953 -11.02 95.16 39.54
CA TYR A 953 -11.60 95.69 40.77
C TYR A 953 -10.85 96.92 41.30
N LYS A 954 -9.50 96.90 41.31
CA LYS A 954 -8.71 98.06 41.72
C LYS A 954 -8.92 99.26 40.80
N GLU A 955 -8.94 99.04 39.48
CA GLU A 955 -9.23 100.09 38.50
C GLU A 955 -10.66 100.65 38.69
N GLN A 956 -11.61 99.81 39.08
CA GLN A 956 -12.98 100.24 39.37
C GLN A 956 -13.07 101.06 40.67
N GLU A 957 -12.38 100.65 41.74
CA GLU A 957 -12.27 101.43 42.98
C GLU A 957 -11.58 102.79 42.75
N GLU A 958 -10.51 102.84 41.95
CA GLU A 958 -9.84 104.10 41.61
C GLU A 958 -10.77 105.04 40.82
N ARG A 959 -11.59 104.51 39.90
CA ARG A 959 -12.63 105.28 39.20
C ARG A 959 -13.71 105.80 40.14
N GLU A 960 -14.11 105.01 41.13
CA GLU A 960 -15.08 105.43 42.13
C GLU A 960 -14.51 106.49 43.07
N ILE A 961 -13.25 106.36 43.49
CA ILE A 961 -12.54 107.36 44.31
C ILE A 961 -12.37 108.66 43.53
N THR A 962 -11.96 108.61 42.27
CA THR A 962 -11.83 109.81 41.42
C THR A 962 -13.19 110.46 41.14
N SER A 963 -14.24 109.68 40.93
CA SER A 963 -15.62 110.20 40.81
C SER A 963 -16.08 110.87 42.10
N LYS A 964 -15.82 110.27 43.27
CA LYS A 964 -16.16 110.87 44.57
C LYS A 964 -15.36 112.14 44.85
N LYS A 965 -14.07 112.17 44.51
CA LYS A 965 -13.24 113.39 44.60
C LYS A 965 -13.78 114.51 43.69
N ALA A 966 -14.22 114.18 42.48
CA ALA A 966 -14.83 115.14 41.57
C ALA A 966 -16.17 115.68 42.11
N GLN A 967 -17.02 114.80 42.66
CA GLN A 967 -18.27 115.20 43.32
C GLN A 967 -18.00 116.09 44.54
N LEU A 968 -17.02 115.74 45.38
CA LEU A 968 -16.64 116.56 46.54
C LEU A 968 -16.08 117.92 46.12
N ALA A 969 -15.28 117.98 45.05
CA ALA A 969 -14.78 119.24 44.49
C ALA A 969 -15.90 120.11 43.92
N GLU A 970 -16.94 119.49 43.35
CA GLU A 970 -18.11 120.18 42.82
C GLU A 970 -19.03 120.67 43.95
N GLU A 971 -19.22 119.89 45.02
CA GLU A 971 -19.89 120.33 46.25
C GLU A 971 -19.14 121.47 46.94
N LEU A 972 -17.80 121.42 47.00
CA LEU A 972 -16.98 122.51 47.53
C LEU A 972 -17.06 123.76 46.65
N ARG A 973 -17.15 123.63 45.33
CA ARG A 973 -17.40 124.76 44.41
C ARG A 973 -18.80 125.34 44.59
N GLN A 974 -19.81 124.52 44.84
CA GLN A 974 -21.18 124.98 45.12
C GLN A 974 -21.26 125.69 46.47
N ARG A 975 -20.58 125.18 47.51
CA ARG A 975 -20.46 125.86 48.81
C ARG A 975 -19.65 127.15 48.73
N ALA A 976 -18.57 127.19 47.95
CA ALA A 976 -17.81 128.41 47.72
C ALA A 976 -18.64 129.47 46.97
N LYS A 977 -19.49 129.06 46.02
CA LYS A 977 -20.46 129.96 45.37
C LYS A 977 -21.55 130.47 46.31
N ALA A 978 -21.95 129.68 47.31
CA ALA A 978 -22.91 130.08 48.34
C ALA A 978 -22.31 130.97 49.45
N LEU A 979 -20.98 131.17 49.48
CA LEU A 979 -20.27 132.01 50.43
C LEU A 979 -19.76 133.34 49.81
N VAL A 980 -19.96 133.56 48.51
CA VAL A 980 -19.53 134.75 47.76
C VAL A 980 -20.71 135.51 47.13
N GLY A 981 -21.94 135.13 47.46
CA GLY A 981 -23.16 135.95 47.32
C GLY A 981 -23.78 136.13 48.68
#